data_AF-L8HFP6-F1
#
_entry.id   AF-L8HFP6-F1
#
_cell.length_a   1.000
_cell.length_b   1.000
_cell.length_c   1.000
_cell.angle_alpha   90.00
_cell.angle_beta   90.00
_cell.angle_gamma   90.00
#
_symmetry.space_group_name_H-M   'P 1'
#
loop_
_entity.id
_entity.type
_entity.pdbx_description
1 polymer ?
#
loop_
_entity_poly.entity_id
_entity_poly.type
_entity_poly.pdbx_seq_one_letter_code
_entity_poly.pdbx_strand_id
1 'polypeptide(L)'
;MGFLTDGNTLNWSEVQKYCDYIRKHGIKQFLAIYEKTKNRSHDCLKFGDEIEYVLISLNDKEKKVKLSLRAAEILDELMREELEGKGTAKTLWRPEYARYMVEGTPGAPYGDCVTELRRVELNMKLRRLHVQHQLLPHERLLSLSVFPLMGVGAFTDPAYSPQGPVAQSLFTPDEVIFQHKRFPTLSQNIRERRGSKVCITVPVYRDERTVPPQPTPPTGNEWDIYMDSMAFGMGMCCLQTTFQCEDINEARKFYDQLAMMCPIMLALTAASPIYRGYLSDIDVRWGVIAASVDDRTPEERGLQPLEHDKFVIKKSRYDSIDCFIANDEALKPEYNDLDLVYDHEIYAQLREGGIDDLLARHLAHLFIRDPLVVYDDKIELDDTKQSDHFENIQSTNWQTVRFKPPPPNSDIGWRTEFRPMEVQLTDFENAAFVVFMVLLTRTIRSFNVNFYIPITKVDENMRRAHDRGAALNQRFYFRKVIHKGQEQKTVPKGELTGFAAAYDSEAAAAEDNTQNYYEEMSINQIINGDENFAGLMPLVRHSALLAANSGDVVHIHNGAYANEPLNIDVYSNITIRTDGQVIVSPQSDASTKRPVWWLGILGHITLEGDLSFMITPSVYQYGDIDISADNEAMAIYYEGYHGMKGWEQHGNLNLKLTNHSYALAFEESIWSCSGNVTIDMDDTCNAMGCSRSPEIKVTGQFYARVGSKCYTLSGKPPPTSLECSPPCSSSLTTLF
;
A
#
# COMPACT_ATOMS: atom_id res chain seq x y z
N MET A 1 7.98 -8.11 8.89
CA MET A 1 8.52 -9.41 9.43
C MET A 1 8.56 -9.56 10.97
N GLY A 2 8.83 -10.78 11.49
CA GLY A 2 9.02 -11.05 12.93
C GLY A 2 10.31 -10.43 13.49
N PHE A 3 10.34 -10.13 14.79
CA PHE A 3 11.46 -9.42 15.42
C PHE A 3 12.82 -10.11 15.16
N LEU A 4 13.79 -9.30 14.72
CA LEU A 4 15.19 -9.69 14.64
C LEU A 4 15.86 -9.29 15.94
N THR A 5 16.37 -10.28 16.65
CA THR A 5 17.20 -10.05 17.83
C THR A 5 18.54 -10.70 17.62
N ASP A 6 19.58 -10.00 18.08
CA ASP A 6 20.91 -10.58 18.21
C ASP A 6 20.86 -11.67 19.28
N GLY A 7 21.59 -12.76 19.04
CA GLY A 7 21.65 -13.90 19.95
C GLY A 7 22.08 -15.17 19.24
N ASN A 8 22.33 -16.26 19.98
CA ASN A 8 22.52 -17.57 19.37
C ASN A 8 21.17 -18.25 19.21
N THR A 9 21.02 -19.01 18.14
CA THR A 9 19.80 -19.75 17.84
C THR A 9 20.04 -21.24 17.96
N LEU A 10 19.06 -21.97 18.48
CA LEU A 10 19.09 -23.41 18.66
C LEU A 10 18.88 -24.16 17.33
N ASN A 11 19.58 -25.29 17.15
CA ASN A 11 19.30 -26.22 16.06
C ASN A 11 18.05 -27.06 16.37
N TRP A 12 17.52 -27.78 15.37
CA TRP A 12 16.25 -28.49 15.52
C TRP A 12 16.23 -29.49 16.68
N SER A 13 17.29 -30.28 16.85
CA SER A 13 17.39 -31.27 17.93
C SER A 13 17.38 -30.67 19.34
N GLU A 14 17.76 -29.39 19.46
CA GLU A 14 17.69 -28.62 20.70
C GLU A 14 16.31 -27.99 20.88
N VAL A 15 15.74 -27.40 19.81
CA VAL A 15 14.40 -26.79 19.80
C VAL A 15 13.32 -27.78 20.22
N GLN A 16 13.40 -29.04 19.74
CA GLN A 16 12.44 -30.10 20.07
C GLN A 16 12.19 -30.27 21.58
N LYS A 17 13.20 -30.00 22.41
CA LYS A 17 13.11 -30.13 23.87
C LYS A 17 12.22 -29.06 24.51
N TYR A 18 11.98 -27.96 23.80
CA TYR A 18 11.28 -26.77 24.30
C TYR A 18 9.96 -26.50 23.58
N CYS A 19 9.57 -27.26 22.54
CA CYS A 19 8.37 -26.99 21.74
C CYS A 19 7.10 -26.83 22.60
N ASP A 20 6.80 -27.80 23.47
CA ASP A 20 5.61 -27.75 24.33
C ASP A 20 5.69 -26.60 25.36
N TYR A 21 6.89 -26.32 25.89
CA TYR A 21 7.10 -25.20 26.80
C TYR A 21 6.79 -23.86 26.11
N ILE A 22 7.36 -23.65 24.92
CA ILE A 22 7.19 -22.41 24.14
C ILE A 22 5.72 -22.23 23.74
N ARG A 23 5.04 -23.28 23.28
CA ARG A 23 3.59 -23.20 22.99
C ARG A 23 2.79 -22.79 24.21
N LYS A 24 2.98 -23.47 25.35
CA LYS A 24 2.25 -23.18 26.59
C LYS A 24 2.50 -21.75 27.10
N HIS A 25 3.75 -21.30 27.05
CA HIS A 25 4.13 -19.95 27.48
C HIS A 25 3.68 -18.87 26.49
N GLY A 26 3.69 -19.16 25.18
CA GLY A 26 3.14 -18.27 24.15
C GLY A 26 1.64 -18.01 24.34
N ILE A 27 0.87 -19.01 24.75
CA ILE A 27 -0.56 -18.82 25.09
C ILE A 27 -0.74 -17.95 26.34
N LYS A 28 0.11 -18.12 27.37
CA LYS A 28 0.09 -17.23 28.55
C LYS A 28 0.42 -15.79 28.18
N GLN A 29 1.40 -15.58 27.30
CA GLN A 29 1.76 -14.26 26.78
C GLN A 29 0.59 -13.61 26.02
N PHE A 30 -0.06 -14.37 25.14
CA PHE A 30 -1.26 -13.89 24.46
C PHE A 30 -2.37 -13.51 25.44
N LEU A 31 -2.67 -14.36 26.43
CA LEU A 31 -3.70 -14.06 27.44
C LEU A 31 -3.35 -12.80 28.25
N ALA A 32 -2.07 -12.57 28.56
CA ALA A 32 -1.63 -11.36 29.24
C ALA A 32 -1.80 -10.10 28.36
N ILE A 33 -1.53 -10.19 27.05
CA ILE A 33 -1.79 -9.11 26.08
C ILE A 33 -3.30 -8.86 25.99
N TYR A 34 -4.07 -9.92 25.79
CA TYR A 34 -5.53 -9.85 25.65
C TYR A 34 -6.16 -9.21 26.88
N GLU A 35 -5.82 -9.64 28.10
CA GLU A 35 -6.39 -9.07 29.32
C GLU A 35 -6.17 -7.56 29.43
N LYS A 36 -4.97 -7.09 29.04
CA LYS A 36 -4.62 -5.67 29.07
C LYS A 36 -5.29 -4.85 27.97
N THR A 37 -5.68 -5.47 26.86
CA THR A 37 -6.06 -4.76 25.62
C THR A 37 -7.43 -5.13 25.05
N LYS A 38 -8.16 -6.08 25.63
CA LYS A 38 -9.49 -6.52 25.18
C LYS A 38 -10.57 -5.43 25.21
N ASN A 39 -10.41 -4.46 26.11
CA ASN A 39 -11.33 -3.31 26.25
C ASN A 39 -10.82 -2.05 25.52
N ARG A 40 -9.69 -2.15 24.81
CA ARG A 40 -9.15 -1.05 24.01
C ARG A 40 -10.13 -0.76 22.87
N SER A 41 -10.47 0.51 22.70
CA SER A 41 -11.43 1.00 21.71
C SER A 41 -11.04 2.42 21.30
N HIS A 42 -11.69 2.92 20.23
CA HIS A 42 -11.49 4.27 19.71
C HIS A 42 -10.08 4.56 19.18
N ASP A 43 -9.36 3.52 18.76
CA ASP A 43 -8.15 3.73 17.98
C ASP A 43 -8.49 4.32 16.62
N CYS A 44 -7.69 5.30 16.17
CA CYS A 44 -7.81 5.78 14.81
C CYS A 44 -7.33 4.72 13.82
N LEU A 45 -7.99 4.67 12.65
CA LEU A 45 -7.50 3.92 11.51
C LEU A 45 -6.12 4.46 11.13
N LYS A 46 -5.12 3.59 11.20
CA LYS A 46 -3.80 3.85 10.66
C LYS A 46 -3.47 2.74 9.68
N PHE A 47 -2.69 3.02 8.66
CA PHE A 47 -2.24 1.97 7.75
C PHE A 47 -0.79 2.15 7.34
N GLY A 48 -0.18 1.09 6.86
CA GLY A 48 1.18 1.12 6.32
C GLY A 48 1.35 0.02 5.29
N ASP A 49 2.16 0.30 4.28
CA ASP A 49 2.60 -0.70 3.31
C ASP A 49 4.00 -1.23 3.66
N GLU A 50 4.23 -2.49 3.32
CA GLU A 50 5.54 -3.13 3.33
C GLU A 50 5.83 -3.56 1.88
N ILE A 51 6.93 -3.06 1.31
CA ILE A 51 7.37 -3.38 -0.05
C ILE A 51 8.77 -3.98 -0.01
N GLU A 52 8.90 -5.12 -0.65
CA GLU A 52 10.15 -5.87 -0.76
C GLU A 52 10.78 -5.60 -2.13
N TYR A 53 12.10 -5.46 -2.15
CA TYR A 53 12.88 -5.20 -3.37
C TYR A 53 13.99 -6.22 -3.54
N VAL A 54 14.40 -6.44 -4.79
CA VAL A 54 15.60 -7.18 -5.16
C VAL A 54 16.69 -6.25 -5.68
N LEU A 55 17.92 -6.52 -5.26
CA LEU A 55 19.14 -5.91 -5.77
C LEU A 55 19.69 -6.74 -6.92
N ILE A 56 19.90 -6.10 -8.07
CA ILE A 56 20.49 -6.75 -9.25
C ILE A 56 21.81 -6.10 -9.63
N SER A 57 22.73 -6.89 -10.17
CA SER A 57 24.00 -6.49 -10.76
C SER A 57 23.92 -6.69 -12.28
N LEU A 58 24.21 -5.62 -13.03
CA LEU A 58 24.21 -5.58 -14.49
C LEU A 58 25.64 -5.67 -15.00
N ASN A 59 25.88 -6.63 -15.90
CA ASN A 59 27.11 -6.68 -16.68
C ASN A 59 26.78 -6.43 -18.15
N ASP A 60 26.85 -5.16 -18.57
CA ASP A 60 26.51 -4.73 -19.93
C ASP A 60 27.39 -5.37 -21.00
N LYS A 61 28.67 -5.64 -20.67
CA LYS A 61 29.63 -6.26 -21.59
C LYS A 61 29.26 -7.71 -21.89
N GLU A 62 28.88 -8.47 -20.86
CA GLU A 62 28.47 -9.87 -21.00
C GLU A 62 26.97 -10.03 -21.28
N LYS A 63 26.19 -8.93 -21.22
CA LYS A 63 24.72 -8.93 -21.28
C LYS A 63 24.10 -9.89 -20.26
N LYS A 64 24.62 -9.85 -19.03
CA LYS A 64 24.14 -10.70 -17.93
C LYS A 64 23.56 -9.85 -16.81
N VAL A 65 22.53 -10.41 -16.18
CA VAL A 65 21.92 -9.87 -14.96
C VAL A 65 22.06 -10.93 -13.88
N LYS A 66 22.45 -10.50 -12.69
CA LYS A 66 22.64 -11.36 -11.51
C LYS A 66 21.99 -10.71 -10.30
N LEU A 67 21.77 -11.48 -9.24
CA LEU A 67 21.36 -10.96 -7.93
C LEU A 67 22.60 -10.45 -7.18
N SER A 68 22.56 -9.20 -6.72
CA SER A 68 23.64 -8.63 -5.90
C SER A 68 23.44 -9.02 -4.43
N LEU A 69 24.47 -9.59 -3.81
CA LEU A 69 24.44 -10.04 -2.41
C LEU A 69 24.87 -8.95 -1.41
N ARG A 70 24.72 -7.68 -1.79
CA ARG A 70 25.15 -6.50 -1.02
C ARG A 70 24.08 -5.92 -0.08
N ALA A 71 22.94 -6.58 0.13
CA ALA A 71 21.86 -6.01 0.95
C ALA A 71 22.31 -5.64 2.37
N ALA A 72 23.17 -6.46 3.02
CA ALA A 72 23.67 -6.17 4.36
C ALA A 72 24.45 -4.84 4.42
N GLU A 73 25.36 -4.61 3.46
CA GLU A 73 26.15 -3.37 3.39
C GLU A 73 25.26 -2.14 3.18
N ILE A 74 24.22 -2.27 2.37
CA ILE A 74 23.27 -1.20 2.09
C ILE A 74 22.39 -0.92 3.31
N LEU A 75 21.92 -1.96 4.00
CA LEU A 75 21.07 -1.83 5.17
C LEU A 75 21.78 -1.15 6.35
N ASP A 76 23.09 -1.36 6.52
CA ASP A 76 23.89 -0.66 7.55
C ASP A 76 23.81 0.88 7.41
N GLU A 77 23.70 1.38 6.18
CA GLU A 77 23.47 2.81 5.92
C GLU A 77 22.00 3.18 6.07
N LEU A 78 21.10 2.41 5.45
CA LEU A 78 19.67 2.72 5.43
C LEU A 78 19.01 2.73 6.81
N MET A 79 19.49 1.88 7.73
CA MET A 79 18.99 1.77 9.10
C MET A 79 19.66 2.76 10.07
N ARG A 80 20.70 3.50 9.64
CA ARG A 80 21.49 4.35 10.52
C ARG A 80 20.68 5.44 11.20
N GLU A 81 19.81 6.15 10.47
CA GLU A 81 19.01 7.25 11.04
C GLU A 81 18.10 6.77 12.17
N GLU A 82 17.50 5.58 12.00
CA GLU A 82 16.66 4.94 13.02
C GLU A 82 17.50 4.49 14.23
N LEU A 83 18.61 3.79 13.99
CA LEU A 83 19.48 3.26 15.05
C LEU A 83 20.15 4.35 15.88
N GLU A 84 20.43 5.51 15.29
CA GLU A 84 20.95 6.69 16.00
C GLU A 84 19.86 7.43 16.81
N GLY A 85 18.60 7.01 16.73
CA GLY A 85 17.52 7.51 17.57
C GLY A 85 17.08 8.94 17.26
N LYS A 86 17.29 9.41 16.03
CA LYS A 86 17.00 10.81 15.64
C LYS A 86 15.50 11.14 15.55
N GLY A 87 14.62 10.15 15.68
CA GLY A 87 13.16 10.36 15.83
C GLY A 87 12.44 10.91 14.60
N THR A 88 13.08 10.92 13.42
CA THR A 88 12.62 11.62 12.22
C THR A 88 12.65 10.80 10.93
N ALA A 89 13.05 9.52 10.99
CA ALA A 89 13.26 8.72 9.81
C ALA A 89 11.98 8.66 8.97
N LYS A 90 12.03 9.18 7.74
CA LYS A 90 10.87 9.23 6.83
C LYS A 90 10.55 7.86 6.21
N THR A 91 11.48 6.91 6.32
CA THR A 91 11.42 5.55 5.78
C THR A 91 12.11 4.61 6.76
N LEU A 92 11.58 3.41 6.97
CA LEU A 92 12.25 2.36 7.74
C LEU A 92 12.66 1.21 6.82
N TRP A 93 13.71 0.49 7.22
CA TRP A 93 14.31 -0.57 6.41
C TRP A 93 14.59 -1.80 7.26
N ARG A 94 14.30 -2.97 6.72
CA ARG A 94 14.54 -4.26 7.38
C ARG A 94 15.24 -5.22 6.42
N PRO A 95 16.10 -6.12 6.93
CA PRO A 95 16.57 -7.23 6.12
C PRO A 95 15.44 -8.23 5.90
N GLU A 96 15.46 -8.84 4.72
CA GLU A 96 14.59 -9.95 4.36
C GLU A 96 15.33 -11.29 4.37
N TYR A 97 14.63 -12.40 4.11
CA TYR A 97 15.24 -13.73 4.07
C TYR A 97 16.47 -13.80 3.17
N ALA A 98 16.41 -13.19 1.98
CA ALA A 98 17.50 -13.27 1.03
C ALA A 98 18.49 -12.10 1.14
N ARG A 99 19.77 -12.39 0.95
CA ARG A 99 20.89 -11.45 0.98
C ARG A 99 20.90 -10.44 -0.18
N TYR A 100 20.01 -10.63 -1.15
CA TYR A 100 19.77 -9.69 -2.25
C TYR A 100 18.47 -8.89 -2.06
N MET A 101 17.79 -9.00 -0.92
CA MET A 101 16.54 -8.31 -0.65
C MET A 101 16.69 -7.21 0.40
N VAL A 102 15.89 -6.16 0.24
CA VAL A 102 15.63 -5.14 1.27
C VAL A 102 14.12 -4.91 1.35
N GLU A 103 13.58 -4.77 2.57
CA GLU A 103 12.17 -4.41 2.82
C GLU A 103 12.12 -2.96 3.30
N GLY A 104 11.24 -2.17 2.69
CA GLY A 104 11.04 -0.77 3.07
C GLY A 104 9.60 -0.48 3.51
N THR A 105 9.43 0.32 4.55
CA THR A 105 8.13 0.80 5.05
C THR A 105 8.16 2.33 5.21
N PRO A 106 7.01 3.02 5.32
CA PRO A 106 7.02 4.41 5.74
C PRO A 106 7.60 4.57 7.14
N GLY A 107 8.17 5.74 7.42
CA GLY A 107 8.76 6.14 8.71
C GLY A 107 7.79 6.09 9.89
N ALA A 108 6.53 6.39 9.61
CA ALA A 108 5.41 6.31 10.52
C ALA A 108 4.20 5.79 9.73
N PRO A 109 3.24 5.11 10.38
CA PRO A 109 2.02 4.70 9.70
C PRO A 109 1.24 5.93 9.19
N TYR A 110 0.63 5.80 8.03
CA TYR A 110 -0.26 6.79 7.46
C TYR A 110 -1.51 6.96 8.31
N GLY A 111 -2.05 8.17 8.31
CA GLY A 111 -3.32 8.50 8.95
C GLY A 111 -4.54 8.07 8.13
N ASP A 112 -5.73 8.46 8.59
CA ASP A 112 -7.01 8.14 7.97
C ASP A 112 -7.52 9.21 7.01
N CYS A 113 -6.93 10.41 6.94
CA CYS A 113 -7.43 11.45 6.04
C CYS A 113 -7.09 11.17 4.56
N VAL A 114 -7.88 11.73 3.64
CA VAL A 114 -7.72 11.50 2.19
C VAL A 114 -6.36 11.99 1.68
N THR A 115 -5.80 13.02 2.30
CA THR A 115 -4.46 13.55 1.96
C THR A 115 -3.35 12.54 2.21
N GLU A 116 -3.50 11.64 3.20
CA GLU A 116 -2.54 10.58 3.49
C GLU A 116 -2.45 9.54 2.36
N LEU A 117 -3.54 9.31 1.61
CA LEU A 117 -3.54 8.42 0.46
C LEU A 117 -2.57 8.90 -0.64
N ARG A 118 -2.40 10.22 -0.79
CA ARG A 118 -1.46 10.81 -1.76
C ARG A 118 -0.01 10.66 -1.34
N ARG A 119 0.26 10.38 -0.06
CA ARG A 119 1.63 10.21 0.47
C ARG A 119 2.21 8.83 0.21
N VAL A 120 1.37 7.84 -0.10
CA VAL A 120 1.80 6.44 -0.31
C VAL A 120 2.85 6.36 -1.44
N GLU A 121 2.51 6.80 -2.64
CA GLU A 121 3.42 6.78 -3.80
C GLU A 121 4.66 7.66 -3.56
N LEU A 122 4.48 8.85 -2.98
CA LEU A 122 5.60 9.76 -2.68
C LEU A 122 6.60 9.11 -1.72
N ASN A 123 6.12 8.37 -0.71
CA ASN A 123 6.99 7.67 0.23
C ASN A 123 7.65 6.44 -0.42
N MET A 124 6.96 5.70 -1.29
CA MET A 124 7.59 4.61 -2.08
C MET A 124 8.73 5.14 -2.96
N LYS A 125 8.51 6.26 -3.66
CA LYS A 125 9.55 6.94 -4.44
C LYS A 125 10.73 7.38 -3.58
N LEU A 126 10.45 7.92 -2.39
CA LEU A 126 11.49 8.30 -1.42
C LEU A 126 12.31 7.08 -0.98
N ARG A 127 11.65 5.95 -0.67
CA ARG A 127 12.32 4.68 -0.33
C ARG A 127 13.23 4.23 -1.47
N ARG A 128 12.73 4.20 -2.70
CA ARG A 128 13.52 3.83 -3.88
C ARG A 128 14.75 4.73 -4.05
N LEU A 129 14.58 6.04 -3.87
CA LEU A 129 15.67 7.02 -3.94
C LEU A 129 16.75 6.78 -2.86
N HIS A 130 16.35 6.48 -1.63
CA HIS A 130 17.29 6.19 -0.53
C HIS A 130 18.21 5.01 -0.86
N VAL A 131 17.66 3.91 -1.38
CA VAL A 131 18.45 2.75 -1.78
C VAL A 131 19.34 3.08 -2.98
N GLN A 132 18.81 3.80 -3.97
CA GLN A 132 19.57 4.17 -5.19
C GLN A 132 20.87 4.91 -4.87
N HIS A 133 20.91 5.74 -3.82
CA HIS A 133 22.13 6.41 -3.38
C HIS A 133 23.21 5.47 -2.82
N GLN A 134 22.84 4.23 -2.46
CA GLN A 134 23.76 3.22 -1.91
C GLN A 134 24.23 2.19 -2.95
N LEU A 135 23.67 2.24 -4.16
CA LEU A 135 23.98 1.28 -5.23
C LEU A 135 25.31 1.63 -5.91
N LEU A 136 26.05 0.59 -6.29
CA LEU A 136 27.19 0.74 -7.20
C LEU A 136 26.68 1.11 -8.61
N PRO A 137 27.54 1.68 -9.49
CA PRO A 137 27.11 2.11 -10.84
C PRO A 137 26.47 1.02 -11.70
N HIS A 138 26.83 -0.24 -11.46
CA HIS A 138 26.33 -1.41 -12.18
C HIS A 138 25.14 -2.09 -11.48
N GLU A 139 24.70 -1.59 -10.32
CA GLU A 139 23.59 -2.17 -9.57
C GLU A 139 22.28 -1.42 -9.80
N ARG A 140 21.16 -2.12 -9.72
CA ARG A 140 19.80 -1.53 -9.77
C ARG A 140 18.93 -2.15 -8.70
N LEU A 141 17.94 -1.38 -8.23
CA LEU A 141 16.87 -1.86 -7.37
C LEU A 141 15.61 -2.12 -8.20
N LEU A 142 15.02 -3.29 -8.07
CA LEU A 142 13.75 -3.63 -8.69
C LEU A 142 12.75 -4.11 -7.62
N SER A 143 11.50 -3.70 -7.75
CA SER A 143 10.38 -4.30 -7.04
C SER A 143 9.83 -5.42 -7.93
N LEU A 144 10.44 -6.60 -7.81
CA LEU A 144 10.21 -7.74 -8.69
C LEU A 144 9.78 -8.94 -7.85
N SER A 145 8.61 -9.52 -8.12
CA SER A 145 8.08 -10.59 -7.28
C SER A 145 8.95 -11.85 -7.34
N VAL A 146 9.41 -12.27 -8.52
CA VAL A 146 10.34 -13.40 -8.67
C VAL A 146 11.51 -13.03 -9.57
N PHE A 147 12.74 -13.36 -9.17
CA PHE A 147 13.91 -13.26 -10.05
C PHE A 147 13.92 -14.45 -11.03
N PRO A 148 13.74 -14.22 -12.36
CA PRO A 148 13.47 -15.31 -13.31
C PRO A 148 14.55 -16.40 -13.41
N LEU A 149 15.81 -16.02 -13.18
CA LEU A 149 16.99 -16.88 -13.33
C LEU A 149 17.53 -17.41 -11.99
N MET A 150 16.77 -17.30 -10.90
CA MET A 150 17.15 -17.84 -9.60
C MET A 150 17.49 -19.34 -9.73
N GLY A 151 18.66 -19.76 -9.25
CA GLY A 151 19.11 -21.15 -9.34
C GLY A 151 19.64 -21.60 -10.71
N VAL A 152 19.81 -20.70 -11.68
CA VAL A 152 20.31 -21.02 -13.03
C VAL A 152 21.75 -20.55 -13.23
N GLY A 153 22.68 -21.49 -13.35
CA GLY A 153 24.11 -21.18 -13.57
C GLY A 153 24.67 -20.29 -12.46
N ALA A 154 25.58 -19.37 -12.81
CA ALA A 154 26.11 -18.37 -11.87
C ALA A 154 25.19 -17.14 -11.81
N PHE A 155 24.08 -17.24 -11.07
CA PHE A 155 23.03 -16.22 -11.01
C PHE A 155 23.24 -15.13 -9.94
N THR A 156 24.28 -15.23 -9.10
CA THR A 156 24.62 -14.25 -8.05
C THR A 156 25.91 -13.48 -8.36
N ASP A 157 26.02 -12.29 -7.76
CA ASP A 157 27.21 -11.46 -7.73
C ASP A 157 27.59 -11.12 -6.26
N PRO A 158 28.73 -11.60 -5.75
CA PRO A 158 29.64 -12.56 -6.39
C PRO A 158 29.01 -13.94 -6.58
N ALA A 159 29.62 -14.76 -7.46
CA ALA A 159 29.14 -16.10 -7.75
C ALA A 159 29.57 -17.10 -6.65
N TYR A 160 28.64 -17.93 -6.20
CA TYR A 160 28.87 -19.02 -5.25
C TYR A 160 28.36 -20.36 -5.79
N SER A 161 28.84 -21.45 -5.21
CA SER A 161 28.43 -22.81 -5.60
C SER A 161 27.28 -23.31 -4.73
N PRO A 162 26.30 -24.05 -5.28
CA PRO A 162 25.20 -24.63 -4.50
C PRO A 162 25.70 -25.74 -3.55
N GLN A 163 24.77 -26.35 -2.82
CA GLN A 163 25.01 -27.46 -1.87
C GLN A 163 25.77 -27.05 -0.60
N GLY A 164 25.49 -25.86 -0.07
CA GLY A 164 25.95 -25.45 1.25
C GLY A 164 25.32 -26.28 2.40
N PRO A 165 25.90 -26.23 3.61
CA PRO A 165 25.47 -27.06 4.74
C PRO A 165 24.06 -26.72 5.29
N VAL A 166 23.56 -25.51 5.07
CA VAL A 166 22.26 -25.03 5.57
C VAL A 166 21.14 -25.57 4.71
N ALA A 167 21.04 -25.12 3.45
CA ALA A 167 19.93 -25.48 2.57
C ALA A 167 20.14 -26.83 1.86
N GLN A 168 21.39 -27.23 1.61
CA GLN A 168 21.75 -28.44 0.84
C GLN A 168 21.08 -28.50 -0.55
N SER A 169 20.76 -27.32 -1.09
CA SER A 169 20.05 -27.17 -2.36
C SER A 169 20.93 -27.57 -3.53
N LEU A 170 20.31 -28.19 -4.55
CA LEU A 170 20.97 -28.47 -5.83
C LEU A 170 21.26 -27.20 -6.64
N PHE A 171 20.51 -26.13 -6.39
CA PHE A 171 20.47 -24.95 -7.26
C PHE A 171 20.97 -23.68 -6.58
N THR A 172 20.72 -23.50 -5.28
CA THR A 172 21.04 -22.26 -4.57
C THR A 172 22.24 -22.42 -3.63
N PRO A 173 23.23 -21.50 -3.66
CA PRO A 173 24.23 -21.38 -2.60
C PRO A 173 23.59 -20.91 -1.29
N ASP A 174 24.19 -21.22 -0.13
CA ASP A 174 23.71 -20.70 1.16
C ASP A 174 23.96 -19.20 1.30
N GLU A 175 24.89 -18.65 0.53
CA GLU A 175 25.22 -17.22 0.52
C GLU A 175 24.08 -16.33 0.00
N VAL A 176 23.03 -16.92 -0.59
CA VAL A 176 21.80 -16.20 -0.89
C VAL A 176 20.96 -15.91 0.36
N ILE A 177 21.20 -16.61 1.47
CA ILE A 177 20.49 -16.44 2.73
C ILE A 177 21.10 -15.24 3.45
N PHE A 178 20.25 -14.34 3.95
CA PHE A 178 20.70 -13.19 4.70
C PHE A 178 21.42 -13.63 5.98
N GLN A 179 22.51 -12.95 6.34
CA GLN A 179 23.50 -13.45 7.30
C GLN A 179 23.02 -13.48 8.75
N HIS A 180 21.96 -12.74 9.08
CA HIS A 180 21.38 -12.74 10.42
C HIS A 180 20.87 -14.14 10.79
N LYS A 181 21.32 -14.69 11.93
CA LYS A 181 21.17 -16.09 12.34
C LYS A 181 19.75 -16.66 12.25
N ARG A 182 18.72 -15.82 12.40
CA ARG A 182 17.31 -16.20 12.19
C ARG A 182 17.09 -16.95 10.88
N PHE A 183 17.61 -16.45 9.75
CA PHE A 183 17.31 -16.96 8.41
C PHE A 183 17.97 -18.31 8.06
N PRO A 184 19.29 -18.51 8.28
CA PRO A 184 19.90 -19.81 8.08
C PRO A 184 19.34 -20.85 9.06
N THR A 185 19.11 -20.48 10.32
CA THR A 185 18.50 -21.39 11.30
C THR A 185 17.09 -21.81 10.90
N LEU A 186 16.27 -20.88 10.42
CA LEU A 186 14.93 -21.21 9.91
C LEU A 186 15.01 -22.20 8.73
N SER A 187 15.91 -21.96 7.78
CA SER A 187 16.12 -22.85 6.62
C SER A 187 16.55 -24.26 7.06
N GLN A 188 17.52 -24.33 7.97
CA GLN A 188 18.03 -25.59 8.50
C GLN A 188 16.97 -26.33 9.31
N ASN A 189 16.30 -25.66 10.25
CA ASN A 189 15.34 -26.29 11.14
C ASN A 189 14.09 -26.77 10.39
N ILE A 190 13.63 -26.07 9.34
CA ILE A 190 12.56 -26.57 8.46
C ILE A 190 12.99 -27.87 7.79
N ARG A 191 14.19 -27.91 7.19
CA ARG A 191 14.72 -29.11 6.52
C ARG A 191 14.87 -30.29 7.49
N GLU A 192 15.40 -30.04 8.67
CA GLU A 192 15.64 -31.05 9.69
C GLU A 192 14.33 -31.56 10.31
N ARG A 193 13.39 -30.66 10.64
CA ARG A 193 12.03 -31.01 11.10
C ARG A 193 11.30 -31.86 10.07
N ARG A 194 11.29 -31.42 8.81
CA ARG A 194 10.65 -32.15 7.70
C ARG A 194 11.27 -33.53 7.46
N GLY A 195 12.53 -33.73 7.87
CA GLY A 195 13.32 -34.93 7.55
C GLY A 195 13.80 -34.99 6.10
N SER A 196 13.56 -33.93 5.32
CA SER A 196 13.96 -33.81 3.92
C SER A 196 14.07 -32.33 3.52
N LYS A 197 14.68 -32.05 2.37
CA LYS A 197 14.50 -30.73 1.73
C LYS A 197 13.02 -30.47 1.45
N VAL A 198 12.66 -29.20 1.38
CA VAL A 198 11.39 -28.79 0.78
C VAL A 198 11.34 -29.25 -0.68
N CYS A 199 10.13 -29.48 -1.18
CA CYS A 199 9.91 -29.94 -2.55
C CYS A 199 8.88 -29.02 -3.20
N ILE A 200 9.34 -28.15 -4.07
CA ILE A 200 8.53 -27.18 -4.77
C ILE A 200 8.42 -27.62 -6.23
N THR A 201 7.20 -27.75 -6.73
CA THR A 201 6.90 -28.17 -8.10
C THR A 201 5.96 -27.18 -8.74
N VAL A 202 6.37 -26.63 -9.89
CA VAL A 202 5.58 -25.65 -10.65
C VAL A 202 5.38 -26.18 -12.07
N PRO A 203 4.15 -26.25 -12.60
CA PRO A 203 3.94 -26.74 -13.96
C PRO A 203 4.66 -25.83 -14.97
N VAL A 204 5.42 -26.42 -15.88
CA VAL A 204 6.07 -25.67 -16.96
C VAL A 204 5.06 -25.29 -18.05
N TYR A 205 5.18 -24.09 -18.60
CA TYR A 205 4.45 -23.72 -19.80
C TYR A 205 4.94 -24.56 -20.99
N ARG A 206 4.00 -25.25 -21.65
CA ARG A 206 4.29 -26.14 -22.78
C ARG A 206 4.01 -25.43 -24.11
N ASP A 207 5.07 -24.89 -24.70
CA ASP A 207 5.10 -24.38 -26.06
C ASP A 207 5.48 -25.50 -27.05
N GLU A 208 5.45 -25.21 -28.36
CA GLU A 208 5.71 -26.17 -29.44
C GLU A 208 7.03 -26.94 -29.30
N ARG A 209 8.04 -26.34 -28.65
CA ARG A 209 9.38 -26.91 -28.49
C ARG A 209 9.84 -26.99 -27.03
N THR A 210 8.93 -26.90 -26.06
CA THR A 210 9.29 -27.04 -24.65
C THR A 210 9.86 -28.43 -24.39
N VAL A 211 11.05 -28.49 -23.82
CA VAL A 211 11.64 -29.72 -23.30
C VAL A 211 11.35 -29.85 -21.80
N PRO A 212 11.14 -31.07 -21.27
CA PRO A 212 10.92 -31.29 -19.83
C PRO A 212 12.04 -30.64 -18.98
N PRO A 213 11.70 -29.83 -17.96
CA PRO A 213 12.68 -29.25 -17.06
C PRO A 213 13.55 -30.31 -16.38
N GLN A 214 14.83 -30.00 -16.19
CA GLN A 214 15.77 -30.90 -15.51
C GLN A 214 16.32 -30.28 -14.21
N PRO A 215 16.57 -31.08 -13.16
CA PRO A 215 16.17 -32.49 -13.02
C PRO A 215 14.67 -32.65 -12.76
N THR A 216 14.14 -33.85 -13.04
CA THR A 216 12.78 -34.26 -12.66
C THR A 216 12.59 -34.16 -11.15
N PRO A 217 11.47 -33.60 -10.66
CA PRO A 217 11.19 -33.54 -9.24
C PRO A 217 11.06 -34.94 -8.60
N PRO A 218 11.32 -35.08 -7.29
CA PRO A 218 11.11 -36.33 -6.56
C PRO A 218 9.67 -36.85 -6.59
N THR A 219 8.68 -36.01 -6.92
CA THR A 219 7.28 -36.40 -7.12
C THR A 219 7.07 -37.23 -8.40
N GLY A 220 8.03 -37.23 -9.32
CA GLY A 220 8.02 -38.00 -10.56
C GLY A 220 7.41 -37.30 -11.77
N ASN A 221 6.82 -36.11 -11.63
CA ASN A 221 6.27 -35.37 -12.76
C ASN A 221 7.36 -34.61 -13.52
N GLU A 222 7.82 -35.17 -14.64
CA GLU A 222 8.89 -34.58 -15.48
C GLU A 222 8.57 -33.21 -16.09
N TRP A 223 7.29 -32.82 -16.09
CA TRP A 223 6.84 -31.54 -16.65
C TRP A 223 6.72 -30.43 -15.61
N ASP A 224 7.16 -30.67 -14.39
CA ASP A 224 7.24 -29.64 -13.36
C ASP A 224 8.67 -29.10 -13.23
N ILE A 225 8.76 -27.78 -13.11
CA ILE A 225 9.96 -27.07 -12.69
C ILE A 225 10.19 -27.43 -11.21
N TYR A 226 11.32 -28.08 -10.93
CA TYR A 226 11.68 -28.48 -9.57
C TYR A 226 12.52 -27.42 -8.84
N MET A 227 12.15 -27.09 -7.61
CA MET A 227 12.92 -26.21 -6.73
C MET A 227 12.97 -26.82 -5.32
N ASP A 228 14.08 -26.68 -4.61
CA ASP A 228 14.39 -27.51 -3.43
C ASP A 228 14.94 -26.75 -2.22
N SER A 229 14.71 -25.44 -2.18
CA SER A 229 15.25 -24.54 -1.16
C SER A 229 14.22 -23.49 -0.75
N MET A 230 14.28 -23.08 0.52
CA MET A 230 13.50 -21.96 1.04
C MET A 230 13.73 -20.66 0.26
N ALA A 231 14.93 -20.48 -0.29
CA ALA A 231 15.29 -19.32 -1.10
C ALA A 231 14.49 -19.14 -2.39
N PHE A 232 13.87 -20.20 -2.92
CA PHE A 232 12.99 -20.06 -4.09
C PHE A 232 11.63 -19.45 -3.74
N GLY A 233 11.24 -19.50 -2.47
CA GLY A 233 9.99 -18.92 -2.00
C GLY A 233 10.20 -17.64 -1.21
N MET A 234 10.92 -17.72 -0.09
CA MET A 234 11.20 -16.56 0.77
C MET A 234 12.22 -15.58 0.15
N GLY A 235 12.85 -15.94 -0.99
CA GLY A 235 13.61 -15.01 -1.83
C GLY A 235 12.78 -14.25 -2.87
N MET A 236 11.45 -14.36 -2.80
CA MET A 236 10.50 -13.62 -3.64
C MET A 236 9.99 -12.39 -2.89
N CYS A 237 9.56 -11.38 -3.65
CA CYS A 237 9.05 -10.14 -3.11
C CYS A 237 7.52 -10.04 -3.17
N CYS A 238 6.95 -9.30 -2.24
CA CYS A 238 5.53 -8.99 -2.19
C CYS A 238 5.21 -7.56 -1.76
N LEU A 239 3.93 -7.23 -1.89
CA LEU A 239 3.33 -6.01 -1.35
C LEU A 239 2.36 -6.41 -0.23
N GLN A 240 2.60 -5.89 0.97
CA GLN A 240 1.73 -6.15 2.13
C GLN A 240 1.14 -4.83 2.62
N THR A 241 -0.04 -4.89 3.24
CA THR A 241 -0.67 -3.71 3.86
C THR A 241 -1.22 -4.07 5.22
N THR A 242 -0.82 -3.32 6.25
CA THR A 242 -1.30 -3.50 7.61
C THR A 242 -2.22 -2.35 8.01
N PHE A 243 -3.36 -2.68 8.61
CA PHE A 243 -4.36 -1.74 9.12
C PHE A 243 -4.44 -1.85 10.64
N GLN A 244 -4.29 -0.73 11.35
CA GLN A 244 -4.73 -0.59 12.73
C GLN A 244 -6.23 -0.33 12.76
N CYS A 245 -6.95 -1.10 13.55
CA CYS A 245 -8.39 -1.03 13.68
C CYS A 245 -8.78 -0.36 15.00
N GLU A 246 -10.03 0.08 15.11
CA GLU A 246 -10.58 0.76 16.27
C GLU A 246 -10.50 -0.07 17.55
N ASP A 247 -10.76 -1.37 17.42
CA ASP A 247 -10.73 -2.36 18.48
C ASP A 247 -10.50 -3.78 17.94
N ILE A 248 -10.55 -4.77 18.84
CA ILE A 248 -10.41 -6.19 18.49
C ILE A 248 -11.52 -6.70 17.57
N ASN A 249 -12.75 -6.18 17.69
CA ASN A 249 -13.89 -6.65 16.90
C ASN A 249 -13.77 -6.19 15.45
N GLU A 250 -13.37 -4.92 15.23
CA GLU A 250 -13.10 -4.42 13.89
C GLU A 250 -11.90 -5.14 13.27
N ALA A 251 -10.82 -5.40 14.03
CA ALA A 251 -9.69 -6.16 13.53
C ALA A 251 -10.10 -7.55 13.04
N ARG A 252 -10.93 -8.28 13.81
CA ARG A 252 -11.46 -9.58 13.41
C ARG A 252 -12.39 -9.49 12.19
N LYS A 253 -13.24 -8.45 12.12
CA LYS A 253 -14.09 -8.20 10.95
C LYS A 253 -13.24 -7.95 9.70
N PHE A 254 -12.18 -7.14 9.79
CA PHE A 254 -11.26 -6.92 8.68
C PHE A 254 -10.53 -8.20 8.31
N TYR A 255 -10.11 -9.02 9.28
CA TYR A 255 -9.48 -10.31 9.00
C TYR A 255 -10.37 -11.17 8.08
N ASP A 256 -11.63 -11.29 8.46
CA ASP A 256 -12.61 -12.10 7.73
C ASP A 256 -12.98 -11.53 6.36
N GLN A 257 -13.34 -10.24 6.31
CA GLN A 257 -13.78 -9.61 5.07
C GLN A 257 -12.63 -9.48 4.05
N LEU A 258 -11.40 -9.24 4.51
CA LEU A 258 -10.24 -9.16 3.63
C LEU A 258 -9.78 -10.55 3.14
N ALA A 259 -10.02 -11.62 3.90
CA ALA A 259 -9.69 -12.98 3.45
C ALA A 259 -10.39 -13.33 2.12
N MET A 260 -11.60 -12.81 1.94
CA MET A 260 -12.38 -12.95 0.70
C MET A 260 -11.74 -12.27 -0.51
N MET A 261 -10.99 -11.20 -0.27
CA MET A 261 -10.27 -10.46 -1.30
C MET A 261 -8.93 -11.08 -1.65
N CYS A 262 -8.40 -12.00 -0.84
CA CYS A 262 -7.08 -12.56 -1.05
C CYS A 262 -6.88 -13.23 -2.41
N PRO A 263 -7.73 -14.17 -2.85
CA PRO A 263 -7.56 -14.79 -4.17
C PRO A 263 -7.79 -13.81 -5.32
N ILE A 264 -8.69 -12.84 -5.14
CA ILE A 264 -9.02 -11.82 -6.14
C ILE A 264 -7.80 -10.92 -6.38
N MET A 265 -7.19 -10.42 -5.30
CA MET A 265 -6.01 -9.57 -5.39
C MET A 265 -4.76 -10.36 -5.79
N LEU A 266 -4.61 -11.63 -5.38
CA LEU A 266 -3.53 -12.48 -5.86
C LEU A 266 -3.56 -12.63 -7.38
N ALA A 267 -4.73 -12.95 -7.95
CA ALA A 267 -4.91 -13.07 -9.40
C ALA A 267 -4.70 -11.72 -10.11
N LEU A 268 -5.28 -10.64 -9.59
CA LEU A 268 -5.22 -9.30 -10.21
C LEU A 268 -3.80 -8.71 -10.21
N THR A 269 -2.99 -9.05 -9.20
CA THR A 269 -1.61 -8.54 -9.06
C THR A 269 -0.56 -9.47 -9.64
N ALA A 270 -0.94 -10.59 -10.27
CA ALA A 270 -0.04 -11.63 -10.75
C ALA A 270 1.24 -11.11 -11.44
N ALA A 271 2.42 -11.47 -10.91
CA ALA A 271 3.71 -10.95 -11.37
C ALA A 271 4.85 -11.98 -11.31
N SER A 272 4.53 -13.28 -11.26
CA SER A 272 5.52 -14.37 -11.15
C SER A 272 5.37 -15.48 -12.20
N PRO A 273 5.55 -15.20 -13.50
CA PRO A 273 5.36 -16.19 -14.57
C PRO A 273 6.61 -17.02 -14.94
N ILE A 274 7.75 -16.81 -14.25
CA ILE A 274 9.02 -17.47 -14.60
C ILE A 274 9.72 -17.97 -13.34
N TYR A 275 10.05 -19.27 -13.34
CA TYR A 275 10.79 -19.92 -12.26
C TYR A 275 11.98 -20.70 -12.80
N ARG A 276 13.15 -20.51 -12.18
CA ARG A 276 14.38 -21.27 -12.48
C ARG A 276 14.72 -21.31 -13.98
N GLY A 277 14.48 -20.21 -14.69
CA GLY A 277 14.72 -20.05 -16.13
C GLY A 277 13.67 -20.64 -17.07
N TYR A 278 12.52 -21.09 -16.56
CA TYR A 278 11.42 -21.65 -17.33
C TYR A 278 10.17 -20.80 -17.16
N LEU A 279 9.43 -20.55 -18.25
CA LEU A 279 8.06 -20.06 -18.17
C LEU A 279 7.19 -21.10 -17.45
N SER A 280 6.42 -20.67 -16.47
CA SER A 280 5.45 -21.52 -15.76
C SER A 280 4.05 -21.41 -16.36
N ASP A 281 3.21 -22.41 -16.08
CA ASP A 281 1.77 -22.37 -16.37
C ASP A 281 0.96 -21.84 -15.18
N ILE A 282 1.62 -21.05 -14.33
CA ILE A 282 1.04 -20.23 -13.25
C ILE A 282 1.65 -18.83 -13.31
N ASP A 283 0.94 -17.82 -12.81
CA ASP A 283 1.37 -16.41 -12.86
C ASP A 283 1.68 -15.80 -11.46
N VAL A 284 1.56 -16.57 -10.37
CA VAL A 284 1.64 -16.05 -9.00
C VAL A 284 2.56 -16.86 -8.10
N ARG A 285 3.09 -16.20 -7.07
CA ARG A 285 4.12 -16.76 -6.18
C ARG A 285 3.61 -17.67 -5.07
N TRP A 286 2.32 -17.62 -4.75
CA TRP A 286 1.78 -18.11 -3.47
C TRP A 286 2.08 -19.60 -3.20
N GLY A 287 1.83 -20.48 -4.16
CA GLY A 287 2.11 -21.91 -4.02
C GLY A 287 3.60 -22.23 -3.90
N VAL A 288 4.47 -21.42 -4.53
CA VAL A 288 5.93 -21.57 -4.45
C VAL A 288 6.44 -21.22 -3.06
N ILE A 289 6.03 -20.09 -2.50
CA ILE A 289 6.41 -19.68 -1.14
C ILE A 289 5.78 -20.58 -0.07
N ALA A 290 4.53 -21.03 -0.28
CA ALA A 290 3.87 -21.99 0.60
C ALA A 290 4.68 -23.30 0.73
N ALA A 291 5.15 -23.83 -0.40
CA ALA A 291 5.95 -25.03 -0.46
C ALA A 291 7.40 -24.83 0.05
N SER A 292 7.95 -23.62 -0.04
CA SER A 292 9.35 -23.34 0.33
C SER A 292 9.61 -23.35 1.84
N VAL A 293 8.56 -23.27 2.64
CA VAL A 293 8.62 -23.33 4.12
C VAL A 293 7.68 -24.37 4.72
N ASP A 294 7.23 -25.32 3.89
CA ASP A 294 6.46 -26.45 4.38
C ASP A 294 7.36 -27.37 5.20
N ASP A 295 7.19 -27.34 6.51
CA ASP A 295 7.97 -28.12 7.47
C ASP A 295 7.33 -29.46 7.81
N ARG A 296 6.17 -29.79 7.21
CA ARG A 296 5.40 -30.98 7.56
C ARG A 296 6.14 -32.28 7.28
N THR A 297 6.19 -33.15 8.28
CA THR A 297 6.71 -34.51 8.16
C THR A 297 5.86 -35.36 7.19
N PRO A 298 6.29 -36.57 6.81
CA PRO A 298 5.42 -37.51 6.10
C PRO A 298 4.13 -37.87 6.86
N GLU A 299 4.18 -38.00 8.20
CA GLU A 299 2.99 -38.30 9.02
C GLU A 299 2.01 -37.12 9.03
N GLU A 300 2.51 -35.90 9.23
CA GLU A 300 1.67 -34.68 9.20
C GLU A 300 1.05 -34.43 7.82
N ARG A 301 1.70 -34.86 6.73
CA ARG A 301 1.13 -34.82 5.38
C ARG A 301 0.14 -35.95 5.08
N GLY A 302 -0.07 -36.88 6.02
CA GLY A 302 -0.92 -38.06 5.84
C GLY A 302 -0.36 -39.09 4.86
N LEU A 303 0.95 -39.04 4.56
CA LEU A 303 1.65 -40.02 3.72
C LEU A 303 2.04 -41.27 4.51
N GLN A 304 2.11 -41.15 5.83
CA GLN A 304 2.36 -42.22 6.80
C GLN A 304 1.35 -42.09 7.96
N PRO A 305 1.04 -43.18 8.68
CA PRO A 305 0.22 -43.10 9.89
C PRO A 305 0.92 -42.28 10.98
N LEU A 306 0.15 -41.65 11.86
CA LEU A 306 0.68 -40.92 13.02
C LEU A 306 1.28 -41.92 14.03
N GLU A 307 2.58 -41.80 14.28
CA GLU A 307 3.32 -42.53 15.31
C GLU A 307 4.06 -41.57 16.25
N HIS A 308 4.63 -40.50 15.70
CA HIS A 308 5.44 -39.50 16.43
C HIS A 308 4.78 -38.13 16.44
N ASP A 309 4.06 -37.79 15.36
CA ASP A 309 3.37 -36.50 15.23
C ASP A 309 1.96 -36.52 15.82
N LYS A 310 1.46 -35.36 16.25
CA LYS A 310 0.15 -35.24 16.91
C LYS A 310 -1.02 -35.11 15.94
N PHE A 311 -0.78 -34.57 14.74
CA PHE A 311 -1.83 -34.11 13.84
C PHE A 311 -1.53 -34.45 12.37
N VAL A 312 -2.57 -34.80 11.61
CA VAL A 312 -2.53 -34.71 10.15
C VAL A 312 -2.93 -33.28 9.75
N ILE A 313 -2.05 -32.56 9.07
CA ILE A 313 -2.19 -31.14 8.78
C ILE A 313 -2.28 -30.89 7.27
N LYS A 314 -3.44 -30.38 6.84
CA LYS A 314 -3.80 -30.25 5.41
C LYS A 314 -2.95 -29.22 4.66
N LYS A 315 -2.64 -28.09 5.30
CA LYS A 315 -1.94 -26.95 4.69
C LYS A 315 -0.52 -26.78 5.24
N SER A 316 0.35 -26.15 4.45
CA SER A 316 1.63 -25.64 4.95
C SER A 316 1.40 -24.59 6.05
N ARG A 317 2.39 -24.30 6.88
CA ARG A 317 2.32 -23.17 7.81
C ARG A 317 2.30 -21.81 7.11
N TYR A 318 2.66 -21.80 5.82
CA TYR A 318 2.41 -20.70 4.90
C TYR A 318 1.29 -21.11 3.94
N ASP A 319 0.08 -20.58 4.11
CA ASP A 319 -1.08 -20.88 3.25
C ASP A 319 -2.23 -19.87 3.47
N SER A 320 -3.33 -20.01 2.74
CA SER A 320 -4.61 -19.36 3.04
C SER A 320 -5.08 -19.57 4.49
N ILE A 321 -5.91 -18.65 5.00
CA ILE A 321 -6.52 -18.79 6.34
C ILE A 321 -7.37 -20.06 6.45
N ASP A 322 -7.56 -20.57 7.66
CA ASP A 322 -8.25 -21.85 7.93
C ASP A 322 -9.62 -21.69 8.60
N CYS A 323 -9.91 -20.52 9.15
CA CYS A 323 -11.23 -20.18 9.71
C CYS A 323 -11.45 -18.67 9.77
N PHE A 324 -12.70 -18.25 9.62
CA PHE A 324 -13.18 -16.92 9.97
C PHE A 324 -13.30 -16.79 11.50
N ILE A 325 -13.01 -15.59 12.00
CA ILE A 325 -12.84 -15.32 13.42
C ILE A 325 -13.70 -14.17 13.95
N ALA A 326 -14.48 -13.45 13.16
CA ALA A 326 -15.24 -12.29 13.65
C ALA A 326 -16.49 -12.68 14.46
N ASN A 327 -16.78 -11.90 15.50
CA ASN A 327 -18.09 -11.92 16.16
C ASN A 327 -19.09 -11.10 15.33
N ASP A 328 -19.38 -11.55 14.12
CA ASP A 328 -20.24 -10.87 13.14
C ASP A 328 -21.53 -11.67 12.91
N GLU A 329 -22.70 -11.04 13.02
CA GLU A 329 -24.00 -11.69 12.75
C GLU A 329 -24.14 -12.26 11.33
N ALA A 330 -23.37 -11.71 10.39
CA ALA A 330 -23.30 -12.20 9.02
C ALA A 330 -22.43 -13.45 8.86
N LEU A 331 -21.54 -13.76 9.81
CA LEU A 331 -20.77 -14.99 9.82
C LEU A 331 -21.69 -16.13 10.30
N LYS A 332 -22.15 -16.94 9.36
CA LYS A 332 -22.92 -18.15 9.67
C LYS A 332 -22.00 -19.34 9.90
N PRO A 333 -22.33 -20.29 10.80
CA PRO A 333 -21.48 -21.44 11.11
C PRO A 333 -21.05 -22.25 9.88
N GLU A 334 -21.94 -22.36 8.88
CA GLU A 334 -21.69 -23.05 7.61
C GLU A 334 -20.61 -22.40 6.74
N TYR A 335 -20.14 -21.18 7.05
CA TYR A 335 -19.01 -20.59 6.33
C TYR A 335 -17.66 -21.08 6.84
N ASN A 336 -17.59 -21.56 8.08
CA ASN A 336 -16.43 -22.28 8.61
C ASN A 336 -16.62 -23.78 8.38
N ASP A 337 -16.63 -24.19 7.10
CA ASP A 337 -16.94 -25.56 6.66
C ASP A 337 -15.72 -26.49 6.55
N LEU A 338 -14.54 -26.04 7.00
CA LEU A 338 -13.37 -26.90 7.18
C LEU A 338 -13.45 -27.64 8.52
N ASP A 339 -13.15 -28.94 8.47
CA ASP A 339 -12.76 -29.69 9.67
C ASP A 339 -11.38 -29.18 10.13
N LEU A 340 -11.43 -28.17 10.99
CA LEU A 340 -10.28 -27.43 11.51
C LEU A 340 -9.53 -28.31 12.51
N VAL A 341 -8.25 -28.54 12.22
CA VAL A 341 -7.34 -29.25 13.12
C VAL A 341 -6.80 -28.25 14.14
N TYR A 342 -6.96 -28.51 15.45
CA TYR A 342 -6.45 -27.61 16.48
C TYR A 342 -6.08 -28.39 17.75
N ASP A 343 -5.22 -27.80 18.58
CA ASP A 343 -4.84 -28.40 19.86
C ASP A 343 -5.94 -28.16 20.92
N HIS A 344 -6.56 -29.25 21.39
CA HIS A 344 -7.68 -29.18 22.33
C HIS A 344 -7.28 -28.68 23.73
N GLU A 345 -6.05 -28.90 24.18
CA GLU A 345 -5.57 -28.42 25.48
C GLU A 345 -5.35 -26.91 25.43
N ILE A 346 -4.72 -26.42 24.36
CA ILE A 346 -4.54 -24.99 24.12
C ILE A 346 -5.89 -24.29 23.95
N TYR A 347 -6.82 -24.89 23.20
CA TYR A 347 -8.18 -24.38 23.08
C TYR A 347 -8.85 -24.25 24.46
N ALA A 348 -8.78 -25.29 25.30
CA ALA A 348 -9.36 -25.24 26.64
C ALA A 348 -8.74 -24.14 27.50
N GLN A 349 -7.41 -23.98 27.46
CA GLN A 349 -6.69 -22.92 28.17
C GLN A 349 -7.14 -21.51 27.71
N LEU A 350 -7.31 -21.30 26.41
CA LEU A 350 -7.79 -20.03 25.85
C LEU A 350 -9.23 -19.73 26.29
N ARG A 351 -10.11 -20.74 26.29
CA ARG A 351 -11.50 -20.59 26.73
C ARG A 351 -11.59 -20.27 28.23
N GLU A 352 -10.80 -20.93 29.07
CA GLU A 352 -10.69 -20.62 30.50
C GLU A 352 -10.15 -19.19 30.73
N GLY A 353 -9.24 -18.73 29.87
CA GLY A 353 -8.74 -17.37 29.84
C GLY A 353 -9.71 -16.31 29.29
N GLY A 354 -10.95 -16.68 28.96
CA GLY A 354 -12.00 -15.76 28.53
C GLY A 354 -12.00 -15.38 27.04
N ILE A 355 -11.26 -16.10 26.19
CA ILE A 355 -11.29 -15.95 24.72
C ILE A 355 -12.51 -16.68 24.18
N ASP A 356 -13.30 -16.08 23.29
CA ASP A 356 -14.48 -16.74 22.66
C ASP A 356 -14.10 -17.96 21.78
N ASP A 357 -15.11 -18.76 21.39
CA ASP A 357 -14.91 -20.01 20.65
C ASP A 357 -14.16 -19.83 19.32
N LEU A 358 -14.54 -18.84 18.50
CA LEU A 358 -13.96 -18.63 17.18
C LEU A 358 -12.48 -18.23 17.28
N LEU A 359 -12.17 -17.25 18.13
CA LEU A 359 -10.79 -16.80 18.31
C LEU A 359 -9.93 -17.88 19.02
N ALA A 360 -10.51 -18.64 19.95
CA ALA A 360 -9.80 -19.71 20.63
C ALA A 360 -9.43 -20.85 19.66
N ARG A 361 -10.34 -21.24 18.76
CA ARG A 361 -10.08 -22.25 17.71
C ARG A 361 -8.99 -21.79 16.75
N HIS A 362 -9.05 -20.54 16.30
CA HIS A 362 -8.03 -19.96 15.44
C HIS A 362 -6.63 -20.03 16.07
N LEU A 363 -6.48 -19.56 17.31
CA LEU A 363 -5.19 -19.57 18.00
C LEU A 363 -4.71 -21.00 18.29
N ALA A 364 -5.62 -21.89 18.72
CA ALA A 364 -5.29 -23.29 18.92
C ALA A 364 -4.87 -24.01 17.62
N HIS A 365 -5.41 -23.59 16.47
CA HIS A 365 -4.96 -24.05 15.16
C HIS A 365 -3.54 -23.57 14.84
N LEU A 366 -3.23 -22.28 15.01
CA LEU A 366 -1.88 -21.76 14.78
C LEU A 366 -0.82 -22.48 15.62
N PHE A 367 -1.20 -22.86 16.85
CA PHE A 367 -0.34 -23.53 17.83
C PHE A 367 -0.25 -25.06 17.66
N ILE A 368 -0.80 -25.64 16.59
CA ILE A 368 -0.44 -27.02 16.21
C ILE A 368 0.99 -27.10 15.66
N ARG A 369 1.58 -25.95 15.29
CA ARG A 369 2.93 -25.86 14.73
C ARG A 369 3.99 -25.86 15.83
N ASP A 370 5.17 -26.35 15.49
CA ASP A 370 6.36 -26.18 16.33
C ASP A 370 7.01 -24.81 16.10
N PRO A 371 7.66 -24.24 17.13
CA PRO A 371 8.58 -23.12 16.95
C PRO A 371 9.79 -23.56 16.11
N LEU A 372 10.26 -22.69 15.22
CA LEU A 372 11.37 -23.03 14.31
C LEU A 372 12.65 -22.24 14.58
N VAL A 373 12.56 -21.08 15.22
CA VAL A 373 13.74 -20.27 15.57
C VAL A 373 13.61 -19.86 17.03
N VAL A 374 14.43 -20.46 17.88
CA VAL A 374 14.47 -20.19 19.32
C VAL A 374 15.85 -19.69 19.67
N TYR A 375 15.92 -18.59 20.42
CA TYR A 375 17.18 -18.06 20.92
C TYR A 375 17.50 -18.67 22.28
N ASP A 376 18.77 -19.01 22.52
CA ASP A 376 19.21 -19.69 23.74
C ASP A 376 19.03 -18.83 25.01
N ASP A 377 19.12 -17.52 24.86
CA ASP A 377 18.89 -16.52 25.90
C ASP A 377 17.42 -16.11 26.08
N LYS A 378 16.51 -16.65 25.26
CA LYS A 378 15.07 -16.32 25.30
C LYS A 378 14.16 -17.52 25.58
N ILE A 379 14.67 -18.53 26.27
CA ILE A 379 13.85 -19.70 26.65
C ILE A 379 12.92 -19.34 27.81
N GLU A 380 13.46 -18.82 28.92
CA GLU A 380 12.67 -18.47 30.10
C GLU A 380 12.40 -16.96 30.12
N LEU A 381 11.14 -16.56 29.92
CA LEU A 381 10.72 -15.17 29.82
C LEU A 381 9.58 -14.85 30.79
N ASP A 382 9.42 -13.57 31.12
CA ASP A 382 8.25 -13.07 31.87
C ASP A 382 7.05 -12.95 30.92
N ASP A 383 6.14 -13.93 31.00
CA ASP A 383 4.95 -14.02 30.14
C ASP A 383 4.04 -12.78 30.24
N THR A 384 4.15 -11.97 31.30
CA THR A 384 3.31 -10.79 31.48
C THR A 384 3.86 -9.53 30.80
N LYS A 385 5.11 -9.57 30.32
CA LYS A 385 5.81 -8.40 29.76
C LYS A 385 6.30 -8.59 28.33
N GLN A 386 6.53 -9.84 27.93
CA GLN A 386 7.11 -10.20 26.64
C GLN A 386 6.13 -11.00 25.81
N SER A 387 6.35 -11.03 24.49
CA SER A 387 5.50 -11.76 23.55
C SER A 387 6.29 -12.69 22.63
N ASP A 388 7.57 -12.91 22.90
CA ASP A 388 8.49 -13.64 22.03
C ASP A 388 8.04 -15.08 21.74
N HIS A 389 7.48 -15.79 22.73
CA HIS A 389 7.00 -17.17 22.55
C HIS A 389 5.71 -17.21 21.72
N PHE A 390 4.81 -16.24 21.94
CA PHE A 390 3.64 -16.07 21.09
C PHE A 390 4.04 -15.73 19.65
N GLU A 391 4.91 -14.73 19.48
CA GLU A 391 5.42 -14.28 18.18
C GLU A 391 6.25 -15.35 17.48
N ASN A 392 6.87 -16.29 18.20
CA ASN A 392 7.56 -17.42 17.60
C ASN A 392 6.62 -18.23 16.69
N ILE A 393 5.43 -18.54 17.20
CA ILE A 393 4.40 -19.29 16.47
C ILE A 393 3.64 -18.37 15.51
N GLN A 394 3.21 -17.19 15.98
CA GLN A 394 2.41 -16.26 15.18
C GLN A 394 3.17 -15.75 13.95
N SER A 395 4.42 -15.31 14.11
CA SER A 395 5.21 -14.75 13.00
C SER A 395 5.64 -15.80 11.97
N THR A 396 5.57 -17.09 12.32
CA THR A 396 5.90 -18.22 11.45
C THR A 396 4.69 -19.02 11.00
N ASN A 397 3.48 -18.58 11.32
CA ASN A 397 2.29 -18.92 10.54
C ASN A 397 2.04 -17.77 9.57
N TRP A 398 2.31 -18.01 8.29
CA TRP A 398 2.26 -16.99 7.24
C TRP A 398 1.00 -17.16 6.42
N GLN A 399 -0.09 -16.59 6.91
CA GLN A 399 -1.39 -16.69 6.23
C GLN A 399 -1.62 -15.60 5.17
N THR A 400 -2.65 -15.73 4.35
CA THR A 400 -3.08 -14.66 3.40
C THR A 400 -3.52 -13.38 4.11
N VAL A 401 -4.10 -13.53 5.31
CA VAL A 401 -4.39 -12.43 6.24
C VAL A 401 -3.85 -12.80 7.60
N ARG A 402 -3.33 -11.82 8.35
CA ARG A 402 -2.84 -12.03 9.71
C ARG A 402 -3.54 -11.11 10.69
N PHE A 403 -4.14 -11.70 11.72
CA PHE A 403 -4.67 -10.99 12.89
C PHE A 403 -3.54 -10.71 13.87
N LYS A 404 -3.24 -9.45 14.18
CA LYS A 404 -2.05 -9.03 14.92
C LYS A 404 -2.44 -8.37 16.24
N PRO A 405 -2.17 -9.03 17.39
CA PRO A 405 -2.36 -8.41 18.69
C PRO A 405 -1.48 -7.16 18.89
N PRO A 406 -1.86 -6.27 19.81
CA PRO A 406 -1.01 -5.17 20.27
C PRO A 406 0.34 -5.68 20.79
N PRO A 407 1.47 -5.13 20.34
CA PRO A 407 2.77 -5.42 20.94
C PRO A 407 2.80 -4.94 22.41
N PRO A 408 3.41 -5.72 23.33
CA PRO A 408 3.57 -5.29 24.71
C PRO A 408 4.26 -3.92 24.81
N ASN A 409 3.79 -3.07 25.73
CA ASN A 409 4.39 -1.76 26.04
C ASN A 409 4.47 -0.80 24.84
N SER A 410 3.54 -0.88 23.90
CA SER A 410 3.41 0.05 22.77
C SER A 410 2.04 0.73 22.74
N ASP A 411 1.93 1.82 21.99
CA ASP A 411 0.67 2.51 21.70
C ASP A 411 -0.08 1.91 20.49
N ILE A 412 0.50 0.88 19.85
CA ILE A 412 -0.05 0.22 18.66
C ILE A 412 -1.25 -0.66 19.04
N GLY A 413 -2.36 -0.48 18.31
CA GLY A 413 -3.62 -1.19 18.54
C GLY A 413 -3.70 -2.59 17.92
N TRP A 414 -4.93 -3.14 17.92
CA TRP A 414 -5.25 -4.37 17.21
C TRP A 414 -5.17 -4.14 15.70
N ARG A 415 -4.54 -5.07 14.97
CA ARG A 415 -4.24 -4.89 13.55
C ARG A 415 -4.64 -6.09 12.72
N THR A 416 -4.86 -5.84 11.44
CA THR A 416 -5.03 -6.86 10.41
C THR A 416 -4.09 -6.56 9.25
N GLU A 417 -3.33 -7.56 8.81
CA GLU A 417 -2.34 -7.46 7.74
C GLU A 417 -2.80 -8.29 6.54
N PHE A 418 -2.91 -7.65 5.38
CA PHE A 418 -3.25 -8.23 4.09
C PHE A 418 -1.96 -8.50 3.30
N ARG A 419 -1.75 -9.77 2.92
CA ARG A 419 -0.44 -10.30 2.48
C ARG A 419 -0.35 -10.90 1.07
N PRO A 420 -1.42 -11.13 0.29
CA PRO A 420 -1.33 -11.95 -0.91
C PRO A 420 -0.78 -11.20 -2.13
N MET A 421 -0.80 -9.87 -2.17
CA MET A 421 -0.46 -9.11 -3.38
C MET A 421 0.98 -9.36 -3.81
N GLU A 422 1.18 -9.59 -5.11
CA GLU A 422 2.51 -9.58 -5.69
C GLU A 422 3.01 -8.13 -5.74
N VAL A 423 4.32 -7.95 -5.62
CA VAL A 423 4.90 -6.62 -5.81
C VAL A 423 4.95 -6.27 -7.30
N GLN A 424 4.64 -5.01 -7.62
CA GLN A 424 4.62 -4.48 -8.98
C GLN A 424 5.92 -3.72 -9.30
N LEU A 425 6.19 -3.50 -10.59
CA LEU A 425 7.43 -2.87 -11.03
C LEU A 425 7.52 -1.39 -10.66
N THR A 426 6.41 -0.65 -10.69
CA THR A 426 6.41 0.79 -10.42
C THR A 426 5.85 1.12 -9.04
N ASP A 427 6.35 2.21 -8.47
CA ASP A 427 5.82 2.74 -7.20
C ASP A 427 4.34 3.16 -7.35
N PHE A 428 3.93 3.62 -8.55
CA PHE A 428 2.55 3.96 -8.85
C PHE A 428 1.61 2.74 -8.77
N GLU A 429 1.96 1.62 -9.41
CA GLU A 429 1.13 0.41 -9.39
C GLU A 429 0.99 -0.13 -7.95
N ASN A 430 2.10 -0.20 -7.21
CA ASN A 430 2.07 -0.63 -5.80
C ASN A 430 1.20 0.31 -4.95
N ALA A 431 1.36 1.63 -5.09
CA ALA A 431 0.55 2.60 -4.37
C ALA A 431 -0.93 2.51 -4.74
N ALA A 432 -1.27 2.27 -6.01
CA ALA A 432 -2.65 2.11 -6.46
C ALA A 432 -3.34 0.92 -5.76
N PHE A 433 -2.65 -0.22 -5.65
CA PHE A 433 -3.18 -1.39 -4.94
C PHE A 433 -3.31 -1.16 -3.43
N VAL A 434 -2.32 -0.52 -2.79
CA VAL A 434 -2.43 -0.13 -1.36
C VAL A 434 -3.63 0.79 -1.14
N VAL A 435 -3.75 1.87 -1.94
CA VAL A 435 -4.83 2.85 -1.82
C VAL A 435 -6.19 2.19 -2.05
N PHE A 436 -6.30 1.30 -3.05
CA PHE A 436 -7.53 0.53 -3.26
C PHE A 436 -7.92 -0.27 -2.02
N MET A 437 -6.97 -1.00 -1.40
CA MET A 437 -7.25 -1.78 -0.20
C MET A 437 -7.64 -0.91 1.00
N VAL A 438 -7.02 0.26 1.16
CA VAL A 438 -7.40 1.24 2.20
C VAL A 438 -8.81 1.79 1.97
N LEU A 439 -9.16 2.13 0.73
CA LEU A 439 -10.51 2.60 0.44
C LEU A 439 -11.55 1.47 0.59
N LEU A 440 -11.18 0.23 0.30
CA LEU A 440 -12.04 -0.94 0.48
C LEU A 440 -12.32 -1.20 1.97
N THR A 441 -11.33 -1.08 2.86
CA THR A 441 -11.58 -1.23 4.31
C THR A 441 -12.50 -0.13 4.84
N ARG A 442 -12.35 1.12 4.35
CA ARG A 442 -13.29 2.21 4.65
C ARG A 442 -14.70 1.91 4.15
N THR A 443 -14.81 1.34 2.94
CA THR A 443 -16.08 0.92 2.34
C THR A 443 -16.76 -0.17 3.16
N ILE A 444 -16.00 -1.19 3.61
CA ILE A 444 -16.48 -2.26 4.50
C ILE A 444 -17.04 -1.69 5.79
N ARG A 445 -16.37 -0.68 6.37
CA ARG A 445 -16.82 0.02 7.58
C ARG A 445 -18.09 0.84 7.33
N SER A 446 -18.07 1.72 6.33
CA SER A 446 -19.14 2.69 6.07
C SER A 446 -20.45 2.07 5.59
N PHE A 447 -20.37 1.02 4.76
CA PHE A 447 -21.56 0.38 4.18
C PHE A 447 -21.90 -0.98 4.78
N ASN A 448 -21.20 -1.37 5.85
CA ASN A 448 -21.37 -2.64 6.54
C ASN A 448 -21.40 -3.83 5.56
N VAL A 449 -20.39 -3.90 4.70
CA VAL A 449 -20.30 -4.88 3.62
C VAL A 449 -20.15 -6.31 4.17
N ASN A 450 -20.67 -7.28 3.44
CA ASN A 450 -20.59 -8.71 3.71
C ASN A 450 -20.05 -9.45 2.48
N PHE A 451 -18.91 -10.12 2.63
CA PHE A 451 -18.29 -10.96 1.60
C PHE A 451 -18.28 -12.45 1.96
N TYR A 452 -18.83 -12.87 3.11
CA TYR A 452 -18.74 -14.25 3.55
C TYR A 452 -19.32 -15.24 2.53
N ILE A 453 -18.51 -16.26 2.24
CA ILE A 453 -18.85 -17.51 1.58
C ILE A 453 -18.15 -18.65 2.35
N PRO A 454 -18.46 -19.93 2.09
CA PRO A 454 -17.74 -21.04 2.71
C PRO A 454 -16.23 -20.97 2.49
N ILE A 455 -15.45 -21.18 3.54
CA ILE A 455 -13.99 -21.04 3.50
C ILE A 455 -13.35 -22.05 2.54
N THR A 456 -13.95 -23.22 2.33
CA THR A 456 -13.52 -24.16 1.26
C THR A 456 -13.60 -23.54 -0.14
N LYS A 457 -14.50 -22.58 -0.37
CA LYS A 457 -14.59 -21.82 -1.63
C LYS A 457 -13.56 -20.73 -1.73
N VAL A 458 -13.11 -20.18 -0.60
CA VAL A 458 -11.94 -19.29 -0.56
C VAL A 458 -10.68 -20.06 -0.93
N ASP A 459 -10.51 -21.28 -0.42
CA ASP A 459 -9.39 -22.17 -0.78
C ASP A 459 -9.43 -22.56 -2.27
N GLU A 460 -10.61 -22.87 -2.79
CA GLU A 460 -10.80 -23.13 -4.23
C GLU A 460 -10.43 -21.91 -5.08
N ASN A 461 -10.85 -20.71 -4.66
CA ASN A 461 -10.46 -19.46 -5.30
C ASN A 461 -8.94 -19.22 -5.24
N MET A 462 -8.29 -19.52 -4.11
CA MET A 462 -6.83 -19.41 -4.00
C MET A 462 -6.13 -20.33 -5.00
N ARG A 463 -6.62 -21.56 -5.22
CA ARG A 463 -6.10 -22.44 -6.27
C ARG A 463 -6.29 -21.83 -7.67
N ARG A 464 -7.51 -21.36 -7.99
CA ARG A 464 -7.82 -20.75 -9.29
C ARG A 464 -6.99 -19.49 -9.57
N ALA A 465 -6.61 -18.74 -8.53
CA ALA A 465 -5.76 -17.56 -8.66
C ALA A 465 -4.35 -17.86 -9.18
N HIS A 466 -3.91 -19.11 -9.13
CA HIS A 466 -2.60 -19.50 -9.66
C HIS A 466 -2.59 -19.64 -11.17
N ASP A 467 -3.70 -20.05 -11.78
CA ASP A 467 -3.75 -20.40 -13.21
C ASP A 467 -3.23 -19.26 -14.08
N ARG A 468 -2.46 -19.59 -15.12
CA ARG A 468 -1.98 -18.60 -16.08
C ARG A 468 -3.14 -17.84 -16.71
N GLY A 469 -3.10 -16.51 -16.61
CA GLY A 469 -4.14 -15.60 -17.05
C GLY A 469 -5.41 -15.62 -16.19
N ALA A 470 -5.32 -16.04 -14.92
CA ALA A 470 -6.48 -16.11 -14.01
C ALA A 470 -7.27 -14.80 -13.93
N ALA A 471 -6.59 -13.65 -13.92
CA ALA A 471 -7.24 -12.34 -13.90
C ALA A 471 -8.21 -12.12 -15.08
N LEU A 472 -7.90 -12.69 -16.25
CA LEU A 472 -8.66 -12.52 -17.47
C LEU A 472 -9.67 -13.65 -17.70
N ASN A 473 -9.29 -14.88 -17.36
CA ASN A 473 -9.97 -16.08 -17.83
C ASN A 473 -10.69 -16.87 -16.73
N GLN A 474 -10.27 -16.74 -15.47
CA GLN A 474 -10.85 -17.51 -14.37
C GLN A 474 -12.09 -16.84 -13.79
N ARG A 475 -12.92 -17.66 -13.16
CA ARG A 475 -14.06 -17.22 -12.36
C ARG A 475 -13.84 -17.61 -10.90
N PHE A 476 -14.28 -16.76 -9.99
CA PHE A 476 -14.08 -16.90 -8.56
C PHE A 476 -15.44 -16.89 -7.86
N TYR A 477 -15.62 -17.74 -6.86
CA TYR A 477 -16.80 -17.68 -6.02
C TYR A 477 -16.81 -16.36 -5.26
N PHE A 478 -17.87 -15.58 -5.44
CA PHE A 478 -18.04 -14.29 -4.80
C PHE A 478 -19.50 -14.10 -4.41
N ARG A 479 -19.72 -13.32 -3.36
CA ARG A 479 -21.05 -13.10 -2.80
C ARG A 479 -21.88 -12.22 -3.74
N LYS A 480 -23.12 -12.64 -4.02
CA LYS A 480 -24.04 -11.93 -4.92
C LYS A 480 -24.53 -10.61 -4.35
N VAL A 481 -24.95 -10.63 -3.08
CA VAL A 481 -25.49 -9.48 -2.35
C VAL A 481 -24.57 -9.15 -1.19
N ILE A 482 -23.91 -7.99 -1.29
CA ILE A 482 -22.82 -7.60 -0.40
C ILE A 482 -23.25 -6.59 0.68
N HIS A 483 -24.51 -6.16 0.73
CA HIS A 483 -25.01 -5.27 1.79
C HIS A 483 -25.76 -6.04 2.87
N LYS A 484 -25.59 -5.65 4.15
CA LYS A 484 -26.37 -6.17 5.28
C LYS A 484 -27.65 -5.33 5.45
N GLY A 485 -28.81 -5.97 5.48
CA GLY A 485 -30.13 -5.32 5.45
C GLY A 485 -30.35 -4.27 6.54
N GLN A 486 -30.32 -2.99 6.17
CA GLN A 486 -30.99 -1.92 6.90
C GLN A 486 -32.17 -1.38 6.09
N GLU A 487 -33.27 -1.08 6.78
CA GLU A 487 -34.46 -0.45 6.23
C GLU A 487 -34.11 0.80 5.42
N GLN A 488 -34.78 0.92 4.27
CA GLN A 488 -34.73 2.03 3.34
C GLN A 488 -34.95 3.38 4.05
N LYS A 489 -33.86 4.12 4.33
CA LYS A 489 -33.96 5.58 4.42
C LYS A 489 -33.96 6.13 3.01
N THR A 490 -35.16 6.43 2.52
CA THR A 490 -35.41 7.07 1.23
C THR A 490 -34.49 8.27 1.00
N VAL A 491 -33.58 8.14 0.03
CA VAL A 491 -32.84 9.29 -0.53
C VAL A 491 -33.82 10.07 -1.43
N PRO A 492 -33.97 11.39 -1.29
CA PRO A 492 -34.85 12.18 -2.15
C PRO A 492 -34.45 12.04 -3.62
N LYS A 493 -35.40 11.62 -4.46
CA LYS A 493 -35.23 11.55 -5.92
C LYS A 493 -34.95 12.95 -6.48
N GLY A 494 -33.71 13.20 -6.89
CA GLY A 494 -33.33 14.46 -7.54
C GLY A 494 -31.95 14.48 -8.21
N GLU A 495 -30.92 13.81 -7.68
CA GLU A 495 -29.54 14.08 -8.12
C GLU A 495 -28.60 12.86 -8.31
N LEU A 496 -29.13 11.64 -8.49
CA LEU A 496 -28.27 10.45 -8.60
C LEU A 496 -28.71 9.58 -9.79
N THR A 497 -28.03 9.74 -10.93
CA THR A 497 -28.19 8.84 -12.09
C THR A 497 -27.18 7.69 -11.96
N GLY A 498 -27.69 6.46 -11.90
CA GLY A 498 -26.89 5.21 -11.96
C GLY A 498 -26.90 4.37 -10.69
N PHE A 499 -26.57 4.95 -9.53
CA PHE A 499 -26.35 4.16 -8.31
C PHE A 499 -27.62 3.72 -7.58
N ALA A 500 -28.66 4.56 -7.55
CA ALA A 500 -29.88 4.27 -6.79
C ALA A 500 -30.73 3.14 -7.42
N ALA A 501 -30.65 2.93 -8.74
CA ALA A 501 -31.48 1.91 -9.41
C ALA A 501 -31.10 0.47 -9.02
N ALA A 502 -29.82 0.21 -8.69
CA ALA A 502 -29.35 -1.07 -8.16
C ALA A 502 -29.49 -1.17 -6.63
N TYR A 503 -29.67 -0.04 -5.94
CA TYR A 503 -29.95 0.04 -4.49
C TYR A 503 -31.44 -0.13 -4.16
N ASP A 504 -32.35 0.17 -5.10
CA ASP A 504 -33.80 0.16 -4.89
C ASP A 504 -34.51 -1.14 -5.32
N SER A 505 -33.86 -2.03 -6.07
CA SER A 505 -34.52 -3.25 -6.58
C SER A 505 -34.26 -4.48 -5.69
N GLU A 506 -35.29 -4.80 -4.88
CA GLU A 506 -35.59 -6.12 -4.28
C GLU A 506 -34.47 -6.86 -3.50
N ALA A 507 -34.50 -6.72 -2.17
CA ALA A 507 -34.15 -7.82 -1.27
C ALA A 507 -34.89 -7.72 0.07
N ALA A 508 -36.22 -7.63 0.02
CA ALA A 508 -37.06 -8.22 1.06
C ALA A 508 -37.30 -9.70 0.68
N ALA A 509 -36.24 -10.50 0.68
CA ALA A 509 -36.36 -11.94 0.51
C ALA A 509 -36.19 -12.57 1.90
N ALA A 510 -37.28 -13.20 2.35
CA ALA A 510 -37.31 -14.03 3.54
C ALA A 510 -36.14 -15.03 3.56
N GLU A 511 -35.66 -15.32 4.76
CA GLU A 511 -34.70 -16.38 5.08
C GLU A 511 -35.23 -17.75 4.61
N ASP A 512 -35.02 -18.07 3.33
CA ASP A 512 -35.19 -19.43 2.81
C ASP A 512 -33.82 -20.11 2.81
N ASN A 513 -33.70 -21.18 3.59
CA ASN A 513 -32.51 -21.98 3.88
C ASN A 513 -31.94 -22.76 2.67
N THR A 514 -32.31 -22.37 1.44
CA THR A 514 -32.05 -23.14 0.22
C THR A 514 -31.39 -22.36 -0.92
N GLN A 515 -31.16 -21.05 -0.78
CA GLN A 515 -30.57 -20.22 -1.84
C GLN A 515 -29.06 -20.03 -1.66
N ASN A 516 -28.27 -20.43 -2.67
CA ASN A 516 -26.83 -20.22 -2.66
C ASN A 516 -26.51 -18.70 -2.69
N TYR A 517 -25.85 -18.15 -1.66
CA TYR A 517 -25.60 -16.70 -1.50
C TYR A 517 -24.41 -16.16 -2.32
N TYR A 518 -23.71 -17.05 -3.01
CA TYR A 518 -22.56 -16.73 -3.84
C TYR A 518 -22.71 -17.37 -5.22
N GLU A 519 -21.97 -16.85 -6.18
CA GLU A 519 -21.86 -17.39 -7.53
C GLU A 519 -20.43 -17.22 -8.04
N GLU A 520 -20.13 -17.83 -9.18
CA GLU A 520 -18.83 -17.61 -9.83
C GLU A 520 -18.88 -16.32 -10.65
N MET A 521 -17.93 -15.41 -10.44
CA MET A 521 -17.79 -14.13 -11.14
C MET A 521 -16.37 -13.99 -11.69
N SER A 522 -16.18 -13.35 -12.86
CA SER A 522 -14.84 -12.97 -13.30
C SER A 522 -14.29 -11.81 -12.44
N ILE A 523 -12.97 -11.61 -12.44
CA ILE A 523 -12.37 -10.45 -11.77
C ILE A 523 -12.97 -9.14 -12.28
N ASN A 524 -13.25 -9.02 -13.59
CA ASN A 524 -13.90 -7.83 -14.14
C ASN A 524 -15.30 -7.61 -13.55
N GLN A 525 -16.11 -8.66 -13.40
CA GLN A 525 -17.43 -8.55 -12.76
C GLN A 525 -17.29 -8.12 -11.29
N ILE A 526 -16.38 -8.74 -10.53
CA ILE A 526 -16.16 -8.40 -9.11
C ILE A 526 -15.69 -6.95 -8.95
N ILE A 527 -14.70 -6.51 -9.74
CA ILE A 527 -14.10 -5.18 -9.59
C ILE A 527 -14.96 -4.09 -10.23
N ASN A 528 -15.40 -4.27 -11.47
CA ASN A 528 -16.06 -3.22 -12.25
C ASN A 528 -17.59 -3.32 -12.26
N GLY A 529 -18.15 -4.48 -11.91
CA GLY A 529 -19.58 -4.74 -11.96
C GLY A 529 -20.08 -5.13 -13.35
N ASP A 530 -21.38 -5.39 -13.42
CA ASP A 530 -22.18 -5.60 -14.61
C ASP A 530 -23.65 -5.23 -14.33
N GLU A 531 -24.59 -5.73 -15.13
CA GLU A 531 -26.03 -5.46 -14.95
C GLU A 531 -26.61 -6.05 -13.66
N ASN A 532 -25.98 -7.09 -13.08
CA ASN A 532 -26.48 -7.84 -11.93
C ASN A 532 -25.67 -7.61 -10.65
N PHE A 533 -24.43 -7.13 -10.76
CA PHE A 533 -23.55 -6.86 -9.63
C PHE A 533 -22.92 -5.47 -9.75
N ALA A 534 -23.03 -4.66 -8.70
CA ALA A 534 -22.59 -3.25 -8.75
C ALA A 534 -21.07 -3.06 -8.93
N GLY A 535 -20.25 -4.05 -8.57
CA GLY A 535 -18.79 -3.94 -8.59
C GLY A 535 -18.20 -3.24 -7.37
N LEU A 536 -16.97 -3.61 -7.01
CA LEU A 536 -16.26 -3.02 -5.87
C LEU A 536 -15.72 -1.62 -6.17
N MET A 537 -15.26 -1.36 -7.38
CA MET A 537 -14.68 -0.07 -7.78
C MET A 537 -15.74 1.05 -7.75
N PRO A 538 -16.95 0.87 -8.31
CA PRO A 538 -18.01 1.85 -8.14
C PRO A 538 -18.34 2.11 -6.65
N LEU A 539 -18.44 1.05 -5.83
CA LEU A 539 -18.77 1.17 -4.42
C LEU A 539 -17.69 1.95 -3.63
N VAL A 540 -16.41 1.64 -3.89
CA VAL A 540 -15.26 2.33 -3.31
C VAL A 540 -15.26 3.82 -3.69
N ARG A 541 -15.51 4.14 -4.98
CA ARG A 541 -15.61 5.53 -5.45
C ARG A 541 -16.74 6.27 -4.75
N HIS A 542 -17.89 5.63 -4.58
CA HIS A 542 -19.01 6.22 -3.85
C HIS A 542 -18.66 6.49 -2.38
N SER A 543 -18.00 5.54 -1.70
CA SER A 543 -17.51 5.75 -0.33
C SER A 543 -16.58 6.96 -0.22
N ALA A 544 -15.66 7.11 -1.17
CA ALA A 544 -14.69 8.20 -1.18
C ALA A 544 -15.38 9.57 -1.40
N LEU A 545 -16.38 9.62 -2.30
CA LEU A 545 -17.16 10.84 -2.55
C LEU A 545 -18.02 11.25 -1.36
N LEU A 546 -18.66 10.30 -0.68
CA LEU A 546 -19.44 10.61 0.53
C LEU A 546 -18.57 11.19 1.64
N ALA A 547 -17.37 10.62 1.84
CA ALA A 547 -16.41 11.13 2.82
C ALA A 547 -15.94 12.56 2.47
N ALA A 548 -15.82 12.89 1.17
CA ALA A 548 -15.49 14.24 0.72
C ALA A 548 -16.62 15.26 0.91
N ASN A 549 -17.88 14.81 1.01
CA ASN A 549 -19.06 15.68 1.08
C ASN A 549 -19.62 15.90 2.51
N SER A 550 -19.19 15.10 3.51
CA SER A 550 -19.77 15.08 4.87
C SER A 550 -19.21 16.12 5.87
N GLY A 551 -18.54 17.18 5.40
CA GLY A 551 -18.19 18.33 6.26
C GLY A 551 -16.71 18.57 6.53
N ASP A 552 -15.81 17.85 5.85
CA ASP A 552 -14.50 18.41 5.54
C ASP A 552 -14.67 19.24 4.26
N VAL A 553 -14.13 20.45 4.24
CA VAL A 553 -14.15 21.36 3.09
C VAL A 553 -13.94 20.59 1.79
N VAL A 554 -14.82 20.81 0.80
CA VAL A 554 -14.75 20.19 -0.52
C VAL A 554 -13.40 20.51 -1.15
N HIS A 555 -12.49 19.53 -1.11
CA HIS A 555 -11.30 19.49 -1.94
C HIS A 555 -11.69 18.86 -3.29
N ILE A 556 -11.74 19.68 -4.33
CA ILE A 556 -11.80 19.19 -5.71
C ILE A 556 -10.41 18.67 -6.07
N HIS A 557 -10.24 17.35 -6.24
CA HIS A 557 -9.26 16.80 -7.17
C HIS A 557 -9.71 15.46 -7.73
N ASN A 558 -9.86 15.40 -9.05
CA ASN A 558 -9.85 14.15 -9.80
C ASN A 558 -8.41 13.91 -10.27
N GLY A 559 -7.79 12.85 -9.78
CA GLY A 559 -6.51 12.35 -10.24
C GLY A 559 -6.71 11.05 -11.00
N ALA A 560 -6.75 11.12 -12.31
CA ALA A 560 -6.49 9.99 -13.21
C ALA A 560 -5.83 10.59 -14.46
N TYR A 561 -4.61 10.17 -14.80
CA TYR A 561 -4.01 10.53 -16.07
C TYR A 561 -4.83 9.93 -17.21
N ALA A 562 -5.70 10.74 -17.82
CA ALA A 562 -6.28 10.51 -19.13
C ALA A 562 -6.77 11.85 -19.70
N ASN A 563 -5.93 12.52 -20.51
CA ASN A 563 -6.22 13.44 -21.62
C ASN A 563 -7.48 14.34 -21.67
N GLU A 564 -8.19 14.61 -20.58
CA GLU A 564 -9.25 15.63 -20.54
C GLU A 564 -9.03 16.62 -19.38
N PRO A 565 -8.93 17.93 -19.68
CA PRO A 565 -8.73 18.97 -18.68
C PRO A 565 -10.01 19.35 -17.94
N LEU A 566 -9.82 19.76 -16.69
CA LEU A 566 -10.86 20.20 -15.74
C LEU A 566 -11.43 21.57 -16.17
N ASN A 567 -12.75 21.68 -16.38
CA ASN A 567 -13.44 22.95 -16.57
C ASN A 567 -13.77 23.57 -15.21
N ILE A 568 -13.16 24.71 -14.86
CA ILE A 568 -13.64 25.55 -13.75
C ILE A 568 -14.06 26.89 -14.32
N ASP A 569 -15.37 27.08 -14.52
CA ASP A 569 -15.93 28.43 -14.63
C ASP A 569 -16.19 28.94 -13.20
N VAL A 570 -15.33 29.82 -12.70
CA VAL A 570 -15.50 30.44 -11.37
C VAL A 570 -16.49 31.60 -11.49
N TYR A 571 -17.76 31.36 -11.13
CA TYR A 571 -18.81 32.38 -11.06
C TYR A 571 -19.18 32.79 -9.61
N SER A 572 -18.41 32.38 -8.59
CA SER A 572 -18.66 32.70 -7.17
C SER A 572 -17.37 32.76 -6.33
N ASN A 573 -17.40 33.42 -5.16
CA ASN A 573 -16.26 33.56 -4.24
C ASN A 573 -15.79 32.20 -3.66
N ILE A 574 -14.48 31.95 -3.62
CA ILE A 574 -13.84 30.69 -3.18
C ILE A 574 -12.75 30.98 -2.12
N THR A 575 -12.69 30.19 -1.05
CA THR A 575 -11.60 30.20 -0.07
C THR A 575 -10.84 28.86 -0.14
N ILE A 576 -9.52 28.91 -0.29
CA ILE A 576 -8.62 27.76 -0.43
C ILE A 576 -7.62 27.75 0.74
N ARG A 577 -7.56 26.63 1.48
CA ARG A 577 -6.66 26.42 2.63
C ARG A 577 -6.01 25.03 2.52
N THR A 578 -4.74 24.92 2.13
CA THR A 578 -3.98 23.64 2.06
C THR A 578 -2.47 23.87 2.10
N ASP A 579 -1.66 22.80 2.15
CA ASP A 579 -0.20 22.82 2.06
C ASP A 579 0.31 22.50 0.61
N GLY A 580 -0.26 23.11 -0.44
CA GLY A 580 0.05 22.74 -1.84
C GLY A 580 -0.31 23.77 -2.94
N GLN A 581 -0.02 23.47 -4.20
CA GLN A 581 -0.25 24.42 -5.32
C GLN A 581 -1.64 24.28 -5.96
N VAL A 582 -2.25 25.40 -6.34
CA VAL A 582 -3.48 25.47 -7.14
C VAL A 582 -3.09 25.73 -8.60
N ILE A 583 -3.26 24.76 -9.50
CA ILE A 583 -2.88 24.90 -10.92
C ILE A 583 -4.12 25.10 -11.77
N VAL A 584 -4.17 26.20 -12.53
CA VAL A 584 -5.20 26.46 -13.54
C VAL A 584 -4.58 26.40 -14.94
N SER A 585 -5.05 25.46 -15.77
CA SER A 585 -4.55 25.26 -17.13
C SER A 585 -5.68 25.24 -18.17
N PRO A 586 -5.57 25.94 -19.31
CA PRO A 586 -6.59 25.93 -20.33
C PRO A 586 -6.57 24.65 -21.20
N GLN A 587 -7.73 24.29 -21.75
CA GLN A 587 -7.97 23.08 -22.54
C GLN A 587 -7.02 22.94 -23.74
N SER A 588 -6.72 21.70 -24.17
CA SER A 588 -6.22 21.43 -25.52
C SER A 588 -7.32 20.75 -26.34
N ASP A 589 -7.78 21.40 -27.41
CA ASP A 589 -8.49 20.73 -28.50
C ASP A 589 -7.43 20.20 -29.47
N ALA A 590 -7.34 18.88 -29.60
CA ALA A 590 -6.40 18.18 -30.47
C ALA A 590 -6.59 18.49 -31.98
N SER A 591 -7.59 19.30 -32.36
CA SER A 591 -7.93 19.58 -33.75
C SER A 591 -7.37 20.89 -34.35
N THR A 592 -6.83 21.82 -33.56
CA THR A 592 -6.40 23.14 -34.08
C THR A 592 -4.89 23.41 -33.94
N LYS A 593 -4.20 23.65 -35.07
CA LYS A 593 -2.74 23.83 -35.16
C LYS A 593 -2.19 25.18 -34.64
N ARG A 594 -2.92 25.93 -33.80
CA ARG A 594 -2.41 27.14 -33.11
C ARG A 594 -3.15 27.36 -31.78
N PRO A 595 -2.50 27.27 -30.61
CA PRO A 595 -3.15 27.48 -29.33
C PRO A 595 -3.29 28.98 -29.02
N VAL A 596 -4.52 29.45 -28.86
CA VAL A 596 -4.89 30.72 -28.21
C VAL A 596 -6.10 30.39 -27.33
N TRP A 597 -5.98 30.55 -26.02
CA TRP A 597 -7.00 30.08 -25.05
C TRP A 597 -7.52 31.20 -24.17
N TRP A 598 -8.81 31.14 -23.84
CA TRP A 598 -9.54 32.12 -23.04
C TRP A 598 -9.84 31.53 -21.64
N LEU A 599 -9.53 32.24 -20.55
CA LEU A 599 -9.89 31.86 -19.17
C LEU A 599 -10.72 33.00 -18.56
N GLY A 600 -11.85 32.69 -17.91
CA GLY A 600 -12.74 33.66 -17.28
C GLY A 600 -12.83 33.41 -15.78
N ILE A 601 -12.37 34.36 -14.97
CA ILE A 601 -12.49 34.32 -13.52
C ILE A 601 -13.38 35.51 -13.14
N LEU A 602 -14.52 35.23 -12.50
CA LEU A 602 -15.45 36.22 -11.99
C LEU A 602 -15.78 35.88 -10.53
N GLY A 603 -14.91 36.30 -9.60
CA GLY A 603 -15.07 36.07 -8.16
C GLY A 603 -13.80 36.34 -7.34
N HIS A 604 -13.95 36.37 -6.00
CA HIS A 604 -12.83 36.54 -5.05
C HIS A 604 -12.23 35.19 -4.60
N ILE A 605 -10.91 35.07 -4.62
CA ILE A 605 -10.13 33.91 -4.19
C ILE A 605 -9.35 34.25 -2.91
N THR A 606 -9.38 33.40 -1.89
CA THR A 606 -8.53 33.53 -0.68
C THR A 606 -7.57 32.35 -0.59
N LEU A 607 -6.28 32.61 -0.38
CA LEU A 607 -5.18 31.65 -0.21
C LEU A 607 -4.55 31.84 1.19
N GLU A 608 -4.36 30.76 1.94
CA GLU A 608 -3.66 30.74 3.24
C GLU A 608 -2.62 29.60 3.31
N GLY A 609 -1.36 29.87 3.71
CA GLY A 609 -0.27 28.88 3.87
C GLY A 609 0.75 28.86 2.70
N ASP A 610 1.57 27.80 2.57
CA ASP A 610 2.55 27.59 1.47
C ASP A 610 1.89 27.28 0.11
N LEU A 611 0.87 28.06 -0.27
CA LEU A 611 0.08 27.89 -1.48
C LEU A 611 0.61 28.77 -2.62
N SER A 612 0.49 28.29 -3.86
CA SER A 612 0.69 29.13 -5.06
C SER A 612 -0.49 29.02 -6.02
N PHE A 613 -1.01 30.14 -6.52
CA PHE A 613 -1.93 30.13 -7.67
C PHE A 613 -1.11 30.12 -8.97
N MET A 614 -1.04 28.96 -9.62
CA MET A 614 -0.19 28.73 -10.79
C MET A 614 -0.98 28.83 -12.09
N ILE A 615 -0.47 29.61 -13.05
CA ILE A 615 -1.04 29.78 -14.38
C ILE A 615 -0.06 29.23 -15.43
N THR A 616 -0.48 28.24 -16.25
CA THR A 616 0.31 27.67 -17.37
C THR A 616 -0.58 27.15 -18.52
N PRO A 617 -0.23 27.22 -19.83
CA PRO A 617 0.57 28.19 -20.60
C PRO A 617 -0.30 29.12 -21.50
N SER A 618 0.26 30.22 -22.03
CA SER A 618 -0.37 31.21 -22.95
C SER A 618 -1.89 31.44 -22.78
N VAL A 619 -2.24 32.26 -21.79
CA VAL A 619 -3.63 32.51 -21.36
C VAL A 619 -4.05 33.92 -21.75
N TYR A 620 -5.21 34.04 -22.39
CA TYR A 620 -5.97 35.29 -22.46
C TYR A 620 -7.05 35.26 -21.37
N GLN A 621 -6.82 35.97 -20.29
CA GLN A 621 -7.69 35.99 -19.13
C GLN A 621 -8.66 37.15 -19.22
N TYR A 622 -9.97 36.95 -19.04
CA TYR A 622 -10.99 38.00 -19.06
C TYR A 622 -11.68 38.11 -17.70
N GLY A 623 -12.06 39.34 -17.33
CA GLY A 623 -12.75 39.63 -16.08
C GLY A 623 -11.79 40.03 -14.94
N ASP A 624 -12.38 40.52 -13.85
CA ASP A 624 -11.63 40.99 -12.69
C ASP A 624 -11.15 39.80 -11.84
N ILE A 625 -9.89 39.83 -11.43
CA ILE A 625 -9.29 38.85 -10.51
C ILE A 625 -9.09 39.54 -9.16
N ASP A 626 -9.69 38.97 -8.11
CA ASP A 626 -9.48 39.40 -6.73
C ASP A 626 -8.86 38.25 -5.92
N ILE A 627 -7.63 38.41 -5.40
CA ILE A 627 -6.93 37.39 -4.60
C ILE A 627 -6.51 37.98 -3.25
N SER A 628 -6.79 37.27 -2.15
CA SER A 628 -6.18 37.50 -0.84
C SER A 628 -5.18 36.38 -0.52
N ALA A 629 -3.96 36.70 -0.08
CA ALA A 629 -2.90 35.74 0.25
C ALA A 629 -2.35 35.99 1.67
N ASP A 630 -2.19 34.94 2.47
CA ASP A 630 -1.73 35.03 3.86
C ASP A 630 -0.79 33.87 4.25
N ASN A 631 0.10 34.09 5.23
CA ASN A 631 1.04 33.12 5.81
C ASN A 631 1.95 32.43 4.78
N GLU A 632 2.92 33.17 4.22
CA GLU A 632 3.94 32.70 3.27
C GLU A 632 3.40 32.26 1.89
N ALA A 633 2.14 32.58 1.58
CA ALA A 633 1.49 32.25 0.31
C ALA A 633 2.03 33.05 -0.89
N MET A 634 2.03 32.44 -2.08
CA MET A 634 2.27 33.08 -3.38
C MET A 634 0.94 33.32 -4.10
N ALA A 635 0.52 34.58 -4.17
CA ALA A 635 -0.77 34.97 -4.72
C ALA A 635 -0.91 34.59 -6.20
N ILE A 636 0.12 34.80 -7.02
CA ILE A 636 0.20 34.27 -8.39
C ILE A 636 1.65 33.89 -8.74
N TYR A 637 1.83 32.69 -9.29
CA TYR A 637 3.07 32.23 -9.90
C TYR A 637 2.82 31.84 -11.35
N TYR A 638 3.56 32.41 -12.28
CA TYR A 638 3.46 32.08 -13.70
C TYR A 638 4.75 31.40 -14.17
N GLU A 639 4.62 30.12 -14.55
CA GLU A 639 5.70 29.35 -15.15
C GLU A 639 5.62 29.46 -16.68
N GLY A 640 6.63 30.07 -17.28
CA GLY A 640 6.71 30.27 -18.72
C GLY A 640 8.06 29.88 -19.28
N TYR A 641 8.10 29.51 -20.56
CA TYR A 641 9.31 29.11 -21.26
C TYR A 641 9.60 30.01 -22.48
N HIS A 642 10.88 30.13 -22.85
CA HIS A 642 11.36 30.96 -23.94
C HIS A 642 10.60 30.69 -25.27
N GLY A 643 9.97 31.74 -25.84
CA GLY A 643 9.23 31.68 -27.11
C GLY A 643 7.70 31.58 -26.99
N MET A 644 7.15 31.52 -25.77
CA MET A 644 5.70 31.61 -25.53
C MET A 644 5.18 33.04 -25.67
N LYS A 645 3.89 33.20 -26.04
CA LYS A 645 3.25 34.51 -26.22
C LYS A 645 3.00 35.29 -24.91
N GLY A 646 3.18 34.66 -23.75
CA GLY A 646 2.94 35.28 -22.45
C GLY A 646 1.50 35.14 -21.93
N TRP A 647 1.24 35.71 -20.75
CA TRP A 647 -0.10 35.84 -20.15
C TRP A 647 -0.66 37.24 -20.44
N GLU A 648 -1.88 37.32 -20.98
CA GLU A 648 -2.60 38.58 -21.21
C GLU A 648 -3.87 38.65 -20.32
N GLN A 649 -3.90 39.61 -19.39
CA GLN A 649 -5.02 39.90 -18.50
C GLN A 649 -5.90 41.03 -19.07
N HIS A 650 -7.16 40.73 -19.36
CA HIS A 650 -8.20 41.61 -19.89
C HIS A 650 -9.28 41.88 -18.83
N GLY A 651 -8.88 42.56 -17.75
CA GLY A 651 -9.71 42.92 -16.59
C GLY A 651 -8.84 43.44 -15.45
N ASN A 652 -9.43 43.90 -14.35
CA ASN A 652 -8.66 44.36 -13.19
C ASN A 652 -7.99 43.18 -12.46
N LEU A 653 -6.86 43.43 -11.82
CA LEU A 653 -6.17 42.47 -10.95
C LEU A 653 -5.97 43.12 -9.59
N ASN A 654 -6.65 42.63 -8.56
CA ASN A 654 -6.56 43.13 -7.20
C ASN A 654 -6.02 42.04 -6.28
N LEU A 655 -4.88 42.31 -5.65
CA LEU A 655 -4.18 41.40 -4.74
C LEU A 655 -4.14 42.02 -3.35
N LYS A 656 -4.43 41.24 -2.31
CA LYS A 656 -4.29 41.62 -0.91
C LYS A 656 -3.39 40.63 -0.18
N LEU A 657 -2.34 41.08 0.49
CA LEU A 657 -1.32 40.19 1.06
C LEU A 657 -1.00 40.50 2.52
N THR A 658 -0.84 39.46 3.32
CA THR A 658 -0.38 39.55 4.71
C THR A 658 0.62 38.43 5.07
N ASN A 659 1.35 38.62 6.16
CA ASN A 659 2.23 37.62 6.80
C ASN A 659 3.19 36.91 5.82
N HIS A 660 4.22 37.61 5.34
CA HIS A 660 5.32 37.06 4.52
C HIS A 660 4.94 36.51 3.13
N SER A 661 3.76 36.86 2.62
CA SER A 661 3.27 36.41 1.31
C SER A 661 3.93 37.14 0.12
N TYR A 662 3.80 36.58 -1.07
CA TYR A 662 4.36 37.08 -2.33
C TYR A 662 3.24 37.35 -3.35
N ALA A 663 3.23 38.51 -4.01
CA ALA A 663 2.12 38.87 -4.90
C ALA A 663 2.22 38.25 -6.29
N LEU A 664 3.32 38.48 -7.00
CA LEU A 664 3.50 37.99 -8.37
C LEU A 664 4.89 37.38 -8.55
N ALA A 665 5.00 36.17 -9.11
CA ALA A 665 6.29 35.59 -9.47
C ALA A 665 6.33 35.03 -10.89
N PHE A 666 7.47 35.22 -11.57
CA PHE A 666 7.67 34.87 -12.98
C PHE A 666 9.05 34.23 -13.23
N GLU A 667 9.11 33.19 -14.07
CA GLU A 667 10.37 32.49 -14.39
C GLU A 667 11.04 32.80 -15.75
N GLU A 668 10.30 33.10 -16.83
CA GLU A 668 10.87 33.50 -18.15
C GLU A 668 9.76 33.85 -19.18
N SER A 669 9.07 35.02 -19.10
CA SER A 669 7.96 35.35 -20.02
C SER A 669 7.50 36.82 -20.08
N ILE A 670 6.61 37.10 -21.05
CA ILE A 670 5.87 38.37 -21.17
C ILE A 670 4.57 38.27 -20.37
N TRP A 671 4.29 39.24 -19.50
CA TRP A 671 2.96 39.43 -18.91
C TRP A 671 2.41 40.77 -19.33
N SER A 672 1.15 40.81 -19.76
CA SER A 672 0.48 42.08 -20.01
C SER A 672 -0.89 42.14 -19.33
N CYS A 673 -1.26 43.32 -18.87
CA CYS A 673 -2.56 43.58 -18.26
C CYS A 673 -3.18 44.84 -18.87
N SER A 674 -4.39 44.73 -19.42
CA SER A 674 -5.13 45.86 -19.97
C SER A 674 -6.00 46.59 -18.94
N GLY A 675 -6.30 45.96 -17.80
CA GLY A 675 -7.01 46.56 -16.68
C GLY A 675 -6.09 47.20 -15.64
N ASN A 676 -6.68 47.66 -14.54
CA ASN A 676 -5.91 48.19 -13.41
C ASN A 676 -5.30 47.05 -12.59
N VAL A 677 -4.08 47.24 -12.09
CA VAL A 677 -3.43 46.33 -11.15
C VAL A 677 -3.32 47.03 -9.79
N THR A 678 -3.87 46.41 -8.76
CA THR A 678 -3.85 46.88 -7.38
C THR A 678 -3.20 45.81 -6.51
N ILE A 679 -2.14 46.14 -5.78
CA ILE A 679 -1.51 45.26 -4.79
C ILE A 679 -1.58 45.95 -3.43
N ASP A 680 -2.23 45.35 -2.46
CA ASP A 680 -2.35 45.87 -1.11
C ASP A 680 -1.70 44.92 -0.11
N MET A 681 -0.55 45.29 0.44
CA MET A 681 0.24 44.38 1.27
C MET A 681 0.79 45.03 2.54
N ASP A 682 1.04 44.23 3.56
CA ASP A 682 1.79 44.68 4.75
C ASP A 682 3.31 44.75 4.50
N ASP A 683 4.06 45.28 5.47
CA ASP A 683 5.51 45.49 5.35
C ASP A 683 6.33 44.19 5.36
N THR A 684 5.70 43.02 5.55
CA THR A 684 6.37 41.71 5.60
C THR A 684 6.32 40.96 4.27
N CYS A 685 5.47 41.39 3.35
CA CYS A 685 5.20 40.76 2.07
C CYS A 685 6.09 41.29 0.94
N ASN A 686 6.20 40.53 -0.15
CA ASN A 686 6.93 40.92 -1.35
C ASN A 686 5.98 41.11 -2.53
N ALA A 687 6.09 42.24 -3.24
CA ALA A 687 5.20 42.53 -4.37
C ALA A 687 5.53 41.68 -5.61
N MET A 688 6.82 41.41 -5.87
CA MET A 688 7.19 40.69 -7.09
C MET A 688 8.51 39.91 -6.94
N GLY A 689 8.56 38.71 -7.51
CA GLY A 689 9.77 37.88 -7.60
C GLY A 689 10.02 37.43 -9.03
N CYS A 690 11.17 37.78 -9.61
CA CYS A 690 11.49 37.41 -10.99
C CYS A 690 12.77 36.58 -11.04
N SER A 691 12.71 35.40 -11.67
CA SER A 691 13.93 34.81 -12.21
C SER A 691 14.01 35.18 -13.70
N ARG A 692 15.20 35.65 -14.13
CA ARG A 692 15.57 35.76 -15.55
C ARG A 692 14.77 36.77 -16.43
N SER A 693 14.56 37.99 -15.93
CA SER A 693 14.19 39.21 -16.68
C SER A 693 12.89 39.14 -17.53
N PRO A 694 11.70 39.03 -16.90
CA PRO A 694 10.41 39.07 -17.61
C PRO A 694 10.09 40.46 -18.18
N GLU A 695 9.25 40.52 -19.23
CA GLU A 695 8.73 41.78 -19.79
C GLU A 695 7.29 42.00 -19.28
N ILE A 696 7.07 43.07 -18.50
CA ILE A 696 5.76 43.40 -17.92
C ILE A 696 5.17 44.63 -18.61
N LYS A 697 3.95 44.49 -19.15
CA LYS A 697 3.23 45.54 -19.88
C LYS A 697 1.85 45.79 -19.29
N VAL A 698 1.72 46.81 -18.44
CA VAL A 698 0.41 47.22 -17.90
C VAL A 698 -0.04 48.49 -18.60
N THR A 699 -1.17 48.43 -19.29
CA THR A 699 -1.74 49.60 -19.99
C THR A 699 -2.77 50.35 -19.15
N GLY A 700 -3.41 49.68 -18.19
CA GLY A 700 -4.18 50.31 -17.13
C GLY A 700 -3.29 50.95 -16.05
N GLN A 701 -3.89 51.33 -14.92
CA GLN A 701 -3.13 51.91 -13.81
C GLN A 701 -2.53 50.81 -12.93
N PHE A 702 -1.27 50.96 -12.53
CA PHE A 702 -0.63 50.06 -11.56
C PHE A 702 -0.42 50.79 -10.23
N TYR A 703 -1.00 50.24 -9.17
CA TYR A 703 -0.94 50.73 -7.80
C TYR A 703 -0.46 49.63 -6.86
N ALA A 704 0.47 49.97 -5.98
CA ALA A 704 0.85 49.11 -4.86
C ALA A 704 0.83 49.90 -3.55
N ARG A 705 0.21 49.35 -2.51
CA ARG A 705 0.29 49.84 -1.13
C ARG A 705 1.10 48.85 -0.31
N VAL A 706 2.09 49.35 0.41
CA VAL A 706 2.93 48.59 1.34
C VAL A 706 2.87 49.28 2.68
N GLY A 707 2.13 48.68 3.62
CA GLY A 707 1.80 49.30 4.90
C GLY A 707 1.11 50.65 4.72
N SER A 708 1.82 51.73 5.06
CA SER A 708 1.34 53.12 4.91
C SER A 708 1.82 53.85 3.65
N LYS A 709 2.64 53.21 2.80
CA LYS A 709 3.22 53.81 1.59
C LYS A 709 2.46 53.37 0.34
N CYS A 710 2.20 54.30 -0.58
CA CYS A 710 1.53 54.02 -1.86
C CYS A 710 2.49 54.33 -3.05
N TYR A 711 2.48 53.48 -4.08
CA TYR A 711 3.35 53.52 -5.26
C TYR A 711 2.50 53.49 -6.54
N THR A 712 2.87 54.27 -7.57
CA THR A 712 2.11 54.36 -8.84
C THR A 712 3.03 54.46 -10.05
N LEU A 713 2.62 53.88 -11.18
CA LEU A 713 3.42 53.87 -12.42
C LEU A 713 3.12 55.06 -13.35
N SER A 714 1.99 55.77 -13.16
CA SER A 714 1.51 56.81 -14.10
C SER A 714 1.15 58.17 -13.48
N GLY A 715 1.44 58.42 -12.20
CA GLY A 715 1.17 59.71 -11.54
C GLY A 715 -0.31 60.12 -11.45
N LYS A 716 -1.25 59.17 -11.60
CA LYS A 716 -2.70 59.38 -11.47
C LYS A 716 -3.19 58.97 -10.07
N PRO A 717 -4.26 59.56 -9.51
CA PRO A 717 -4.76 59.25 -8.17
C PRO A 717 -5.34 57.82 -8.05
N PRO A 718 -5.25 57.17 -6.89
CA PRO A 718 -5.71 55.79 -6.66
C PRO A 718 -7.25 55.63 -6.73
N PRO A 719 -7.77 54.41 -6.94
CA PRO A 719 -9.20 54.12 -6.90
C PRO A 719 -9.82 54.38 -5.51
N THR A 720 -11.11 54.71 -5.48
CA THR A 720 -11.86 55.17 -4.29
C THR A 720 -11.99 54.14 -3.15
N SER A 721 -11.69 52.87 -3.39
CA SER A 721 -11.70 51.80 -2.38
C SER A 721 -10.46 51.77 -1.48
N LEU A 722 -9.44 52.57 -1.78
CA LEU A 722 -8.18 52.66 -1.02
C LEU A 722 -8.00 54.08 -0.48
N GLU A 723 -8.23 54.28 0.82
CA GLU A 723 -7.95 55.55 1.50
C GLU A 723 -6.43 55.78 1.64
N CYS A 724 -5.74 56.27 0.59
CA CYS A 724 -4.36 56.76 0.69
C CYS A 724 -4.33 58.28 0.98
N SER A 725 -3.53 58.73 1.97
CA SER A 725 -3.25 60.15 2.26
C SER A 725 -1.82 60.34 2.82
N PRO A 726 -0.93 61.25 2.34
CA PRO A 726 -0.80 61.96 1.05
C PRO A 726 0.55 61.62 0.32
N PRO A 727 1.01 62.43 -0.67
CA PRO A 727 1.29 61.99 -2.05
C PRO A 727 2.34 60.87 -2.22
N CYS A 728 2.06 59.93 -3.14
CA CYS A 728 2.97 58.86 -3.56
C CYS A 728 4.34 59.44 -3.98
N SER A 729 5.41 59.13 -3.25
CA SER A 729 6.70 59.83 -3.36
C SER A 729 7.84 59.03 -4.00
N SER A 730 7.59 57.82 -4.49
CA SER A 730 8.66 56.94 -5.01
C SER A 730 8.27 56.18 -6.28
N SER A 731 9.24 55.98 -7.18
CA SER A 731 9.05 55.21 -8.41
C SER A 731 9.07 53.71 -8.13
N LEU A 732 8.24 52.95 -8.86
CA LEU A 732 8.11 51.49 -8.72
C LEU A 732 9.41 50.70 -8.93
N THR A 733 10.44 51.31 -9.52
CA THR A 733 11.79 50.72 -9.67
C THR A 733 12.45 50.32 -8.36
N THR A 734 12.00 50.88 -7.23
CA THR A 734 12.52 50.57 -5.89
C THR A 734 11.77 49.41 -5.21
N LEU A 735 10.64 48.97 -5.78
CA LEU A 735 9.76 47.93 -5.24
C LEU A 735 9.93 46.57 -5.93
N PHE A 736 10.63 46.55 -7.07
CA PHE A 736 10.83 45.40 -7.96
C PHE A 736 12.22 44.80 -7.83
#